data_AF-A0A0G2E0H4-F1
#
_entry.id   AF-A0A0G2E0H4-F1
#
_cell.length_a   1.000
_cell.length_b   1.000
_cell.length_c   1.000
_cell.angle_alpha   90.00
_cell.angle_beta   90.00
_cell.angle_gamma   90.00
#
_symmetry.space_group_name_H-M   'P 1'
#
loop_
_entity.id
_entity.type
_entity.pdbx_description
1 polymer ?
#
loop_
_entity_poly.entity_id
_entity_poly.type
_entity_poly.pdbx_seq_one_letter_code
_entity_poly.pdbx_strand_id
1 'polypeptide(L)'
;MASATLVPMKYELFPLGSIKPQGWFRDQLRLCGQGLGGKLFYFYRFVKDSTWLGGTWEYSPLNEAAPYWYNYIVPLAFSFDESADADLARELRGQAEHFLQYTLDHQSADGWLGPETTQQTRGIWARCLLLQGLMNHAAADSAKRDAIIDAMLKFVKLAENMLERDYEGYLPKDGDEFDKQWFGVARAHELSTTLQWLHDEPEAVQHRESIWNVMEMLWEGSRLAKRDWTVFFTKENFPQKPDEYIGGLSSQRGAELCCTVELIFSLSYLHRLFGDNDFADRAELAAYNSLPAAVQSDWWSHQYVTQTNQPWARELQLEEGERTPFYDVCRYANVFGLEPEFLAIPGTTISCSSNYPFAPCAVHYTITTTQPFDFFIRVPRWATPSSTIDTGAAQPGSSRLCKTFAASIDDNNKPLAGLHRVHVPAASSDGGAYSIAVTLHADIRVEHHTDASVSISYGPLLYAYPVKHETTTRAPRNYKDQASDCPEVETTAPEAEGWKGNVRDHDLLPEPAAAWGIAVDPSKKMALVYQDPWLDGGRERAPNAAQNVTTITSPSGVTIRYKEPGKDGICETTPGVNSYSGYIDISPDVHVFFFFFESRRDPATDPVTLWLNGGPGSDSLIGAFEEIGPCEVLENMTTVLREHSWSDISNLLFLSQPVGTGFSYSDEEVGYLDPTYLTVDATGGADEKQGRFAVIDPTKQDNSRLAAVTAWELVQGFYSALPQLDAEIDSADFHLWTESFGGHWGPAFFTYFHAQNEALDKKNTTSGRKLHMKSLGIVNGIVDEPTQTEYLLRFTRENTYGLTLINDTVYDHGDFALRRPGGCQEMLDYCASLDRESLTRRVACSAAQFVCQADVEGLYYQFGLEGRGTYDIVVVVVPVQRARSGDDVPPDFWRAWLNTSPVQSALGVDLNYTSSNAIYNAFSLSGDFAAPYLPDLEKLLAWDVQVSLVYGDADYICNWLGGEALSLAANWAGSERFRDAGYTPLVVDGEAYGETRQYGKLSFTRVWDAGHEVPCEFSLSLLAPFVDIFNRTTFGFDIATGQLHVLPNSSYATNGTAETTHTTSAPPLPAQT
;
A
#
# COMPACT_ATOMS: atom_id res chain seq x y z
N MET A 1 38.42 35.49 33.64
CA MET A 1 38.58 34.03 33.43
C MET A 1 38.82 33.80 31.94
N ALA A 2 39.28 32.63 31.51
CA ALA A 2 39.24 32.33 30.07
C ALA A 2 37.77 32.30 29.63
N SER A 3 37.48 32.69 28.38
CA SER A 3 36.12 32.59 27.82
C SER A 3 35.75 31.10 27.72
N ALA A 4 35.05 30.60 28.73
CA ALA A 4 34.54 29.24 28.71
C ALA A 4 33.54 29.17 27.56
N THR A 5 33.89 28.40 26.53
CA THR A 5 33.13 28.31 25.28
C THR A 5 32.67 26.87 25.21
N LEU A 6 31.36 26.66 25.09
CA LEU A 6 30.79 25.32 24.98
C LEU A 6 31.37 24.62 23.74
N VAL A 7 31.48 23.29 23.83
CA VAL A 7 31.88 22.49 22.66
C VAL A 7 30.74 22.58 21.64
N PRO A 8 30.98 23.10 20.43
CA PRO A 8 29.94 23.18 19.42
C PRO A 8 29.52 21.78 18.99
N MET A 9 28.24 21.60 18.70
CA MET A 9 27.75 20.37 18.09
C MET A 9 28.39 20.18 16.71
N LYS A 10 28.65 18.94 16.31
CA LYS A 10 29.18 18.64 14.97
C LYS A 10 28.11 18.78 13.90
N TYR A 11 26.85 18.51 14.26
CA TYR A 11 25.67 18.76 13.41
C TYR A 11 24.63 19.62 14.14
N GLU A 12 23.97 20.49 13.38
CA GLU A 12 22.81 21.23 13.84
C GLU A 12 21.53 20.45 13.51
N LEU A 13 20.51 20.60 14.35
CA LEU A 13 19.14 20.25 13.99
C LEU A 13 18.54 21.50 13.32
N PHE A 14 17.85 21.36 12.18
CA PHE A 14 16.97 22.42 11.68
C PHE A 14 15.53 22.20 12.25
N PRO A 15 14.60 23.18 12.19
CA PRO A 15 13.45 23.31 13.09
C PRO A 15 12.46 22.14 13.12
N LEU A 16 11.82 21.95 14.28
CA LEU A 16 10.86 20.87 14.50
C LEU A 16 9.60 21.06 13.65
N GLY A 17 9.12 19.98 13.04
CA GLY A 17 7.93 19.97 12.21
C GLY A 17 8.11 20.52 10.79
N SER A 18 9.35 20.81 10.38
CA SER A 18 9.66 21.40 9.07
C SER A 18 10.06 20.37 7.99
N ILE A 19 10.35 19.12 8.39
CA ILE A 19 10.20 17.95 7.51
C ILE A 19 8.84 17.31 7.78
N LYS A 20 8.15 16.90 6.72
CA LYS A 20 6.89 16.15 6.79
C LYS A 20 7.13 14.71 6.32
N PRO A 21 6.75 13.69 7.11
CA PRO A 21 6.90 12.30 6.71
C PRO A 21 5.88 11.91 5.64
N GLN A 22 6.20 10.90 4.84
CA GLN A 22 5.31 10.31 3.83
C GLN A 22 5.38 8.77 3.89
N GLY A 23 4.41 8.10 3.28
CA GLY A 23 4.31 6.64 3.26
C GLY A 23 4.30 6.01 4.66
N TRP A 24 4.88 4.81 4.78
CA TRP A 24 4.87 4.01 6.01
C TRP A 24 5.20 4.79 7.29
N PHE A 25 6.19 5.69 7.25
CA PHE A 25 6.58 6.44 8.45
C PHE A 25 5.53 7.50 8.84
N ARG A 26 4.82 8.10 7.87
CA ARG A 26 3.64 8.94 8.15
C ARG A 26 2.52 8.12 8.77
N ASP A 27 2.30 6.91 8.26
CA ASP A 27 1.25 6.02 8.77
C ASP A 27 1.55 5.58 10.21
N GLN A 28 2.82 5.29 10.53
CA GLN A 28 3.24 5.08 11.92
C GLN A 28 3.00 6.31 12.80
N LEU A 29 3.36 7.53 12.36
CA LEU A 29 3.08 8.72 13.18
C LEU A 29 1.58 8.96 13.36
N ARG A 30 0.76 8.74 12.32
CA ARG A 30 -0.72 8.80 12.41
C ARG A 30 -1.21 7.81 13.47
N LEU A 31 -0.71 6.58 13.49
CA LEU A 31 -1.02 5.60 14.54
C LEU A 31 -0.54 6.07 15.92
N CYS A 32 0.66 6.66 16.07
CA CYS A 32 1.10 7.27 17.35
C CYS A 32 0.12 8.32 17.88
N GLY A 33 -0.34 9.22 16.99
CA GLY A 33 -1.22 10.35 17.33
C GLY A 33 -2.69 9.98 17.53
N GLN A 34 -3.16 8.93 16.85
CA GLN A 34 -4.49 8.37 17.02
C GLN A 34 -4.57 7.36 18.17
N GLY A 35 -3.45 6.70 18.46
CA GLY A 35 -3.24 5.73 19.52
C GLY A 35 -3.05 6.34 20.91
N LEU A 36 -2.63 5.51 21.85
CA LEU A 36 -2.64 5.82 23.28
C LEU A 36 -1.87 7.09 23.62
N GLY A 37 -0.64 7.23 23.10
CA GLY A 37 0.25 8.37 23.38
C GLY A 37 -0.36 9.72 23.01
N GLY A 38 -0.89 9.84 21.78
CA GLY A 38 -1.58 11.05 21.30
C GLY A 38 -2.92 11.34 21.99
N LYS A 39 -3.51 10.37 22.69
CA LYS A 39 -4.80 10.51 23.38
C LYS A 39 -4.69 10.64 24.91
N LEU A 40 -3.50 10.53 25.52
CA LEU A 40 -3.30 10.62 26.98
C LEU A 40 -3.97 11.86 27.61
N PHE A 41 -3.97 13.00 26.91
CA PHE A 41 -4.58 14.25 27.37
C PHE A 41 -6.08 14.14 27.71
N TYR A 42 -6.82 13.23 27.07
CA TYR A 42 -8.28 13.09 27.28
C TYR A 42 -8.67 12.20 28.46
N PHE A 43 -7.76 11.33 28.92
CA PHE A 43 -8.11 10.25 29.86
C PHE A 43 -7.05 9.93 30.93
N TYR A 44 -5.77 10.13 30.65
CA TYR A 44 -4.73 9.75 31.60
C TYR A 44 -4.66 10.80 32.69
N ARG A 45 -5.21 10.50 33.87
CA ARG A 45 -5.34 11.42 35.02
C ARG A 45 -4.07 12.19 35.40
N PHE A 46 -2.88 11.63 35.18
CA PHE A 46 -1.59 12.28 35.49
C PHE A 46 -1.11 13.24 34.38
N VAL A 47 -1.89 13.38 33.31
CA VAL A 47 -1.79 14.44 32.29
C VAL A 47 -3.05 15.29 32.36
N LYS A 48 -4.22 14.70 32.09
CA LYS A 48 -5.54 15.36 32.04
C LYS A 48 -5.85 16.18 33.29
N ASP A 49 -5.75 15.54 34.46
CA ASP A 49 -6.11 16.12 35.75
C ASP A 49 -4.85 16.49 36.57
N SER A 50 -3.73 16.71 35.87
CA SER A 50 -2.44 17.05 36.48
C SER A 50 -2.50 18.40 37.20
N THR A 51 -1.72 18.55 38.27
CA THR A 51 -1.55 19.84 38.93
C THR A 51 -0.89 20.88 38.01
N TRP A 52 -0.15 20.43 36.98
CA TRP A 52 0.35 21.26 35.87
C TRP A 52 -0.73 21.89 34.99
N LEU A 53 -1.98 21.43 35.07
CA LEU A 53 -3.16 21.99 34.38
C LEU A 53 -4.23 22.48 35.37
N GLY A 54 -3.88 22.68 36.65
CA GLY A 54 -4.79 23.12 37.70
C GLY A 54 -5.69 22.03 38.28
N GLY A 55 -5.43 20.77 37.93
CA GLY A 55 -6.03 19.60 38.56
C GLY A 55 -5.40 19.26 39.91
N THR A 56 -5.59 18.01 40.35
CA THR A 56 -5.22 17.55 41.71
C THR A 56 -4.49 16.21 41.73
N TRP A 57 -4.07 15.69 40.58
CA TRP A 57 -3.45 14.36 40.46
C TRP A 57 -2.00 14.46 40.05
N GLU A 58 -1.14 13.66 40.68
CA GLU A 58 0.26 13.49 40.27
C GLU A 58 0.67 12.02 40.38
N TYR A 59 1.57 11.61 39.49
CA TYR A 59 2.09 10.24 39.44
C TYR A 59 2.97 9.93 40.66
N SER A 60 3.84 10.89 41.01
CA SER A 60 4.81 10.84 42.09
C SER A 60 5.05 12.26 42.65
N PRO A 61 5.69 12.44 43.82
CA PRO A 61 6.13 13.75 44.32
C PRO A 61 7.20 14.46 43.46
N LEU A 62 7.61 13.86 42.34
CA LEU A 62 8.50 14.48 41.37
C LEU A 62 7.75 15.34 40.34
N ASN A 63 6.41 15.23 40.26
CA ASN A 63 5.52 15.98 39.36
C ASN A 63 5.91 15.84 37.86
N GLU A 64 6.34 14.65 37.46
CA GLU A 64 7.05 14.39 36.20
C GLU A 64 6.18 13.99 35.01
N ALA A 65 5.00 13.42 35.25
CA ALA A 65 4.23 12.71 34.20
C ALA A 65 3.70 13.64 33.10
N ALA A 66 3.16 14.81 33.45
CA ALA A 66 2.69 15.77 32.46
C ALA A 66 3.85 16.45 31.70
N PRO A 67 4.96 16.86 32.34
CA PRO A 67 6.19 17.26 31.63
C PRO A 67 6.75 16.20 30.66
N TYR A 68 6.77 14.92 31.03
CA TYR A 68 7.15 13.82 30.11
C TYR A 68 6.25 13.77 28.88
N TRP A 69 4.93 13.74 29.08
CA TRP A 69 3.97 13.73 27.98
C TRP A 69 4.08 14.99 27.12
N TYR A 70 4.30 16.15 27.73
CA TYR A 70 4.48 17.41 27.01
C TYR A 70 5.72 17.40 26.12
N ASN A 71 6.83 16.84 26.59
CA ASN A 71 8.04 16.66 25.78
C ASN A 71 7.77 15.76 24.55
N TYR A 72 6.94 14.72 24.70
CA TYR A 72 6.56 13.81 23.62
C TYR A 72 5.50 14.37 22.65
N ILE A 73 4.50 15.11 23.14
CA ILE A 73 3.34 15.51 22.32
C ILE A 73 3.69 16.63 21.34
N VAL A 74 4.55 17.57 21.74
CA VAL A 74 5.05 18.67 20.89
C VAL A 74 5.67 18.17 19.58
N PRO A 75 6.73 17.33 19.58
CA PRO A 75 7.38 16.85 18.36
C PRO A 75 6.45 16.04 17.47
N LEU A 76 5.59 15.21 18.05
CA LEU A 76 4.56 14.47 17.30
C LEU A 76 3.57 15.44 16.62
N ALA A 77 3.02 16.41 17.35
CA ALA A 77 2.01 17.34 16.87
C ALA A 77 2.50 18.27 15.74
N PHE A 78 3.77 18.67 15.77
CA PHE A 78 4.35 19.53 14.73
C PHE A 78 4.89 18.74 13.53
N SER A 79 5.17 17.43 13.66
CA SER A 79 5.59 16.55 12.56
C SER A 79 4.52 16.32 11.49
N PHE A 80 3.23 16.39 11.82
CA PHE A 80 2.14 16.20 10.85
C PHE A 80 2.05 17.31 9.81
N ASP A 81 1.68 16.94 8.58
CA ASP A 81 1.37 17.88 7.50
C ASP A 81 -0.05 18.42 7.67
N GLU A 82 -0.19 19.74 7.83
CA GLU A 82 -1.49 20.41 8.01
C GLU A 82 -2.38 20.35 6.76
N SER A 83 -1.84 19.99 5.59
CA SER A 83 -2.60 19.82 4.35
C SER A 83 -3.11 18.39 4.13
N ALA A 84 -2.61 17.41 4.89
CA ALA A 84 -2.89 15.99 4.69
C ALA A 84 -3.39 15.26 5.96
N ASP A 85 -3.12 15.82 7.13
CA ASP A 85 -3.52 15.31 8.46
C ASP A 85 -4.12 16.44 9.32
N ALA A 86 -4.83 17.38 8.68
CA ALA A 86 -5.21 18.69 9.24
C ALA A 86 -5.88 18.62 10.62
N ASP A 87 -6.85 17.73 10.79
CA ASP A 87 -7.61 17.60 12.04
C ASP A 87 -6.78 16.99 13.18
N LEU A 88 -5.96 15.97 12.88
CA LEU A 88 -5.09 15.33 13.87
C LEU A 88 -3.95 16.27 14.30
N ALA A 89 -3.36 17.00 13.34
CA ALA A 89 -2.35 18.03 13.62
C ALA A 89 -2.94 19.12 14.54
N ARG A 90 -4.14 19.62 14.22
CA ARG A 90 -4.83 20.65 15.01
C ARG A 90 -5.21 20.17 16.41
N GLU A 91 -5.66 18.91 16.53
CA GLU A 91 -5.99 18.28 17.81
C GLU A 91 -4.75 18.23 18.72
N LEU A 92 -3.66 17.61 18.26
CA LEU A 92 -2.46 17.38 19.08
C LEU A 92 -1.74 18.69 19.42
N ARG A 93 -1.69 19.66 18.49
CA ARG A 93 -1.14 20.99 18.77
C ARG A 93 -2.01 21.75 19.78
N GLY A 94 -3.33 21.64 19.70
CA GLY A 94 -4.24 22.19 20.70
C GLY A 94 -3.97 21.67 22.11
N GLN A 95 -3.62 20.38 22.26
CA GLN A 95 -3.19 19.82 23.55
C GLN A 95 -1.87 20.45 24.03
N ALA A 96 -0.87 20.52 23.15
CA ALA A 96 0.45 21.08 23.45
C ALA A 96 0.39 22.58 23.82
N GLU A 97 -0.36 23.36 23.03
CA GLU A 97 -0.59 24.79 23.26
C GLU A 97 -1.32 25.05 24.59
N HIS A 98 -2.29 24.21 24.95
CA HIS A 98 -3.01 24.33 26.22
C HIS A 98 -2.05 24.17 27.42
N PHE A 99 -1.21 23.14 27.40
CA PHE A 99 -0.21 22.89 28.44
C PHE A 99 0.83 24.01 28.52
N LEU A 100 1.34 24.47 27.36
CA LEU A 100 2.25 25.60 27.28
C LEU A 100 1.64 26.86 27.90
N GLN A 101 0.44 27.24 27.44
CA GLN A 101 -0.22 28.47 27.85
C GLN A 101 -0.50 28.46 29.35
N TYR A 102 -1.03 27.36 29.90
CA TYR A 102 -1.26 27.23 31.34
C TYR A 102 0.05 27.36 32.11
N THR A 103 1.13 26.68 31.68
CA THR A 103 2.43 26.71 32.37
C THR A 103 3.06 28.10 32.39
N LEU A 104 2.95 28.86 31.29
CA LEU A 104 3.47 30.23 31.22
C LEU A 104 2.62 31.20 32.06
N ASP A 105 1.29 31.12 31.99
CA ASP A 105 0.37 31.99 32.73
C ASP A 105 0.45 31.78 34.26
N HIS A 106 0.86 30.59 34.70
CA HIS A 106 1.02 30.22 36.11
C HIS A 106 2.47 30.18 36.58
N GLN A 107 3.43 30.76 35.83
CA GLN A 107 4.78 30.98 36.33
C GLN A 107 4.72 31.86 37.60
N SER A 108 5.32 31.38 38.69
CA SER A 108 5.35 32.12 39.95
C SER A 108 6.14 33.43 39.80
N ALA A 109 5.79 34.44 40.60
CA ALA A 109 6.39 35.78 40.52
C ALA A 109 7.92 35.83 40.81
N ASP A 110 8.47 34.77 41.39
CA ASP A 110 9.91 34.57 41.62
C ASP A 110 10.63 33.84 40.47
N GLY A 111 9.90 33.37 39.46
CA GLY A 111 10.41 32.63 38.30
C GLY A 111 10.12 31.14 38.31
N TRP A 112 9.51 30.58 39.36
CA TRP A 112 9.25 29.13 39.44
C TRP A 112 8.23 28.68 38.38
N LEU A 113 8.59 27.66 37.61
CA LEU A 113 7.72 27.01 36.65
C LEU A 113 7.11 25.76 37.29
N GLY A 114 5.79 25.70 37.40
CA GLY A 114 5.07 24.53 37.90
C GLY A 114 4.29 24.74 39.20
N PRO A 115 3.60 23.69 39.67
CA PRO A 115 2.51 23.77 40.65
C PRO A 115 2.96 24.01 42.10
N GLU A 116 4.26 23.92 42.41
CA GLU A 116 4.76 23.85 43.77
C GLU A 116 4.90 25.22 44.45
N THR A 117 4.16 25.39 45.54
CA THR A 117 4.01 26.67 46.26
C THR A 117 4.87 26.82 47.51
N THR A 118 5.60 25.77 47.91
CA THR A 118 6.46 25.78 49.12
C THR A 118 7.89 25.35 48.80
N GLN A 119 8.87 25.87 49.55
CA GLN A 119 10.27 25.48 49.41
C GLN A 119 10.47 23.95 49.48
N GLN A 120 9.75 23.29 50.39
CA GLN A 120 9.85 21.85 50.65
C GLN A 120 9.31 20.98 49.50
N THR A 121 8.48 21.54 48.60
CA THR A 121 7.92 20.80 47.45
C THR A 121 8.65 21.10 46.14
N ARG A 122 9.44 22.17 46.08
CA ARG A 122 10.10 22.66 44.86
C ARG A 122 11.38 21.91 44.49
N GLY A 123 11.26 20.77 43.80
CA GLY A 123 12.39 20.00 43.24
C GLY A 123 12.70 20.31 41.76
N ILE A 124 13.96 20.32 41.35
CA ILE A 124 14.36 20.64 39.96
C ILE A 124 14.00 19.53 38.94
N TRP A 125 13.82 18.27 39.36
CA TRP A 125 13.64 17.10 38.47
C TRP A 125 12.65 17.30 37.30
N ALA A 126 11.38 17.64 37.56
CA ALA A 126 10.39 17.82 36.48
C ALA A 126 10.73 18.96 35.52
N ARG A 127 11.57 19.91 35.94
CA ARG A 127 12.02 21.03 35.11
C ARG A 127 13.03 20.58 34.06
N CYS A 128 13.76 19.48 34.25
CA CYS A 128 14.60 18.90 33.19
C CYS A 128 13.77 18.57 31.94
N LEU A 129 12.65 17.88 32.15
CA LEU A 129 11.73 17.43 31.09
C LEU A 129 10.88 18.58 30.53
N LEU A 130 10.40 19.47 31.41
CA LEU A 130 9.67 20.66 30.98
C LEU A 130 10.52 21.54 30.07
N LEU A 131 11.79 21.80 30.43
CA LEU A 131 12.67 22.64 29.63
C LEU A 131 13.03 22.00 28.28
N GLN A 132 13.04 20.66 28.17
CA GLN A 132 13.16 19.95 26.89
C GLN A 132 11.90 20.18 26.02
N GLY A 133 10.71 19.98 26.58
CA GLY A 133 9.46 20.22 25.85
C GLY A 133 9.27 21.70 25.47
N LEU A 134 9.73 22.63 26.30
CA LEU A 134 9.77 24.06 26.01
C LEU A 134 10.77 24.39 24.89
N MET A 135 11.99 23.85 24.94
CA MET A 135 12.97 23.96 23.85
C MET A 135 12.39 23.45 22.52
N ASN A 136 11.78 22.26 22.52
CA ASN A 136 11.13 21.68 21.34
C ASN A 136 9.99 22.58 20.83
N HIS A 137 9.13 23.12 21.71
CA HIS A 137 8.03 23.99 21.29
C HIS A 137 8.53 25.35 20.77
N ALA A 138 9.58 25.91 21.37
CA ALA A 138 10.25 27.13 20.90
C ALA A 138 10.93 26.95 19.53
N ALA A 139 11.42 25.74 19.25
CA ALA A 139 11.97 25.37 17.94
C ALA A 139 10.87 25.08 16.89
N ALA A 140 9.67 24.66 17.31
CA ALA A 140 8.55 24.37 16.43
C ALA A 140 7.70 25.61 16.08
N ASP A 141 7.42 26.48 17.07
CA ASP A 141 6.59 27.67 16.90
C ASP A 141 7.35 28.96 17.27
N SER A 142 7.85 29.64 16.22
CA SER A 142 8.49 30.95 16.32
C SER A 142 7.62 32.04 16.97
N ALA A 143 6.29 31.93 16.96
CA ALA A 143 5.40 32.89 17.60
C ALA A 143 5.34 32.74 19.13
N LYS A 144 5.75 31.58 19.67
CA LYS A 144 5.80 31.29 21.12
C LYS A 144 7.21 31.40 21.68
N ARG A 145 8.24 31.22 20.83
CA ARG A 145 9.67 31.18 21.18
C ARG A 145 10.11 32.22 22.21
N ASP A 146 9.87 33.51 21.97
CA ASP A 146 10.37 34.57 22.86
C ASP A 146 9.75 34.53 24.26
N ALA A 147 8.46 34.18 24.36
CA ALA A 147 7.77 34.01 25.64
C ALA A 147 8.27 32.78 26.41
N ILE A 148 8.60 31.70 25.69
CA ILE A 148 9.23 30.50 26.25
C ILE A 148 10.62 30.83 26.81
N ILE A 149 11.47 31.50 26.02
CA ILE A 149 12.82 31.87 26.42
C ILE A 149 12.81 32.80 27.65
N ASP A 150 11.96 33.82 27.69
CA ASP A 150 11.81 34.70 28.87
C ASP A 150 11.39 33.91 30.13
N ALA A 151 10.45 32.96 30.01
CA ALA A 151 10.05 32.09 31.11
C ALA A 151 11.19 31.18 31.59
N MET A 152 11.95 30.57 30.67
CA MET A 152 13.13 29.75 30.99
C MET A 152 14.22 30.59 31.68
N LEU A 153 14.50 31.81 31.21
CA LEU A 153 15.51 32.70 31.80
C LEU A 153 15.14 33.16 33.22
N LYS A 154 13.86 33.43 33.49
CA LYS A 154 13.35 33.67 34.86
C LYS A 154 13.57 32.46 35.77
N PHE A 155 13.29 31.26 35.27
CA PHE A 155 13.53 30.03 36.02
C PHE A 155 15.02 29.78 36.29
N VAL A 156 15.91 29.95 35.29
CA VAL A 156 17.37 29.83 35.46
C VAL A 156 17.88 30.76 36.55
N LYS A 157 17.44 32.03 36.55
CA LYS A 157 17.81 32.99 37.58
C LYS A 157 17.35 32.57 38.98
N LEU A 158 16.14 32.00 39.10
CA LEU A 158 15.67 31.44 40.36
C LEU A 158 16.50 30.22 40.77
N ALA A 159 16.78 29.31 39.84
CA ALA A 159 17.58 28.11 40.06
C ALA A 159 19.00 28.44 40.52
N GLU A 160 19.65 29.47 39.95
CA GLU A 160 20.95 29.97 40.43
C GLU A 160 20.87 30.37 41.91
N ASN A 161 19.89 31.19 42.29
CA ASN A 161 19.67 31.64 43.67
C ASN A 161 19.23 30.51 44.61
N MET A 162 18.64 29.41 44.11
CA MET A 162 18.35 28.21 44.89
C MET A 162 19.61 27.36 45.09
N LEU A 163 20.40 27.16 44.03
CA LEU A 163 21.61 26.34 44.06
C LEU A 163 22.70 26.98 44.94
N GLU A 164 22.87 28.31 44.91
CA GLU A 164 23.74 29.03 45.84
C GLU A 164 23.35 28.85 47.32
N ARG A 165 22.06 28.61 47.60
CA ARG A 165 21.52 28.38 48.96
C ARG A 165 21.62 26.90 49.35
N ASP A 166 22.86 26.39 49.36
CA ASP A 166 23.19 24.99 49.70
C ASP A 166 22.43 23.96 48.83
N TYR A 167 22.35 24.21 47.52
CA TYR A 167 21.70 23.33 46.54
C TYR A 167 20.20 23.08 46.82
N GLU A 168 19.46 24.11 47.23
CA GLU A 168 18.00 24.06 47.44
C GLU A 168 17.28 23.56 46.17
N GLY A 169 16.29 22.68 46.35
CA GLY A 169 15.55 22.07 45.24
C GLY A 169 16.33 21.04 44.41
N TYR A 170 17.62 20.82 44.70
CA TYR A 170 18.47 19.89 43.95
C TYR A 170 19.10 18.78 44.79
N LEU A 171 19.67 19.12 45.95
CA LEU A 171 20.09 18.14 46.95
C LEU A 171 19.00 18.06 48.04
N PRO A 172 18.23 16.96 48.14
CA PRO A 172 17.16 16.83 49.13
C PRO A 172 17.65 17.04 50.57
N LYS A 173 16.94 17.87 51.34
CA LYS A 173 17.22 18.19 52.74
C LYS A 173 16.19 17.53 53.67
N ASP A 174 16.52 17.48 54.96
CA ASP A 174 15.59 16.99 55.99
C ASP A 174 14.34 17.88 56.06
N GLY A 175 13.19 17.31 55.65
CA GLY A 175 11.90 18.01 55.59
C GLY A 175 11.40 18.33 54.18
N ASP A 176 12.22 18.10 53.15
CA ASP A 176 11.76 18.18 51.76
C ASP A 176 10.84 17.00 51.41
N GLU A 177 9.92 17.24 50.47
CA GLU A 177 8.92 16.29 49.99
C GLU A 177 9.23 15.75 48.59
N PHE A 178 10.08 16.46 47.82
CA PHE A 178 10.59 16.04 46.51
C PHE A 178 11.80 15.08 46.62
N ASP A 179 12.05 14.32 45.56
CA ASP A 179 13.27 13.53 45.26
C ASP A 179 13.96 12.78 46.44
N LYS A 180 13.18 12.13 47.30
CA LYS A 180 13.73 11.40 48.46
C LYS A 180 14.68 10.24 48.11
N GLN A 181 14.73 9.84 46.84
CA GLN A 181 15.60 8.78 46.31
C GLN A 181 16.88 9.32 45.65
N TRP A 182 17.07 10.65 45.60
CA TRP A 182 18.25 11.31 45.01
C TRP A 182 18.45 10.91 43.53
N PHE A 183 17.37 10.93 42.76
CA PHE A 183 17.38 10.75 41.31
C PHE A 183 17.66 12.09 40.59
N GLY A 184 17.22 13.22 41.15
CA GLY A 184 17.48 14.60 40.70
C GLY A 184 18.92 14.83 40.26
N VAL A 185 19.86 14.39 41.11
CA VAL A 185 21.31 14.55 40.91
C VAL A 185 21.90 13.73 39.75
N ALA A 186 21.15 12.80 39.16
CA ALA A 186 21.57 12.08 37.94
C ALA A 186 21.24 12.87 36.66
N ARG A 187 20.15 13.65 36.66
CA ARG A 187 19.66 14.41 35.49
C ARG A 187 20.38 15.74 35.22
N ALA A 188 21.49 16.02 35.92
CA ALA A 188 22.37 17.16 35.64
C ALA A 188 22.77 17.26 34.15
N HIS A 189 22.99 16.11 33.52
CA HIS A 189 23.35 15.96 32.11
C HIS A 189 22.26 16.49 31.16
N GLU A 190 21.00 16.09 31.39
CA GLU A 190 19.87 16.42 30.53
C GLU A 190 19.39 17.85 30.71
N LEU A 191 19.43 18.37 31.93
CA LEU A 191 19.19 19.80 32.14
C LEU A 191 20.29 20.63 31.47
N SER A 192 21.55 20.18 31.54
CA SER A 192 22.67 20.84 30.85
C SER A 192 22.52 20.90 29.33
N THR A 193 21.83 19.95 28.66
CA THR A 193 21.61 20.06 27.20
C THR A 193 20.67 21.21 26.86
N THR A 194 19.57 21.36 27.60
CA THR A 194 18.63 22.49 27.41
C THR A 194 19.23 23.84 27.83
N LEU A 195 20.09 23.85 28.85
CA LEU A 195 20.83 25.04 29.27
C LEU A 195 21.93 25.41 28.27
N GLN A 196 22.59 24.44 27.62
CA GLN A 196 23.48 24.70 26.49
C GLN A 196 22.72 25.33 25.32
N TRP A 197 21.57 24.76 24.93
CA TRP A 197 20.72 25.36 23.89
C TRP A 197 20.34 26.80 24.25
N LEU A 198 19.80 27.03 25.45
CA LEU A 198 19.41 28.36 25.93
C LEU A 198 20.60 29.33 26.02
N HIS A 199 21.80 28.86 26.38
CA HIS A 199 23.01 29.68 26.38
C HIS A 199 23.36 30.20 24.98
N ASP A 200 23.20 29.35 23.96
CA ASP A 200 23.59 29.68 22.59
C ASP A 200 22.59 30.64 21.91
N GLU A 201 21.34 30.73 22.41
CA GLU A 201 20.33 31.66 21.90
C GLU A 201 20.73 33.16 22.00
N PRO A 202 20.37 34.01 21.00
CA PRO A 202 20.73 35.43 20.98
C PRO A 202 20.18 36.27 22.15
N GLU A 203 18.97 35.96 22.63
CA GLU A 203 18.28 36.69 23.68
C GLU A 203 18.89 36.42 25.06
N ALA A 204 19.50 35.25 25.24
CA ALA A 204 20.14 34.83 26.47
C ALA A 204 21.54 35.45 26.69
N VAL A 205 22.06 36.26 25.77
CA VAL A 205 23.42 36.85 25.84
C VAL A 205 23.73 37.54 27.19
N GLN A 206 22.74 38.20 27.80
CA GLN A 206 22.91 38.88 29.11
C GLN A 206 22.86 37.91 30.31
N HIS A 207 22.44 36.67 30.09
CA HIS A 207 22.22 35.63 31.10
C HIS A 207 23.21 34.47 31.00
N ARG A 208 24.10 34.44 30.00
CA ARG A 208 25.08 33.35 29.77
C ARG A 208 25.92 32.98 30.99
N GLU A 209 26.33 33.96 31.79
CA GLU A 209 27.06 33.72 33.06
C GLU A 209 26.18 32.96 34.08
N SER A 210 24.92 33.37 34.25
CA SER A 210 23.95 32.72 35.14
C SER A 210 23.63 31.29 34.67
N ILE A 211 23.43 31.09 33.36
CA ILE A 211 23.21 29.77 32.76
C ILE A 211 24.44 28.87 32.98
N TRP A 212 25.66 29.39 32.80
CA TRP A 212 26.91 28.67 33.08
C TRP A 212 27.04 28.28 34.55
N ASN A 213 26.79 29.22 35.47
CA ASN A 213 26.86 28.99 36.91
C ASN A 213 25.88 27.89 37.35
N VAL A 214 24.65 27.89 36.81
CA VAL A 214 23.65 26.83 37.08
C VAL A 214 24.17 25.48 36.59
N MET A 215 24.72 25.37 35.38
CA MET A 215 25.32 24.12 34.89
C MET A 215 26.44 23.64 35.84
N GLU A 216 27.44 24.48 36.15
CA GLU A 216 28.55 24.12 37.03
C GLU A 216 28.08 23.68 38.43
N MET A 217 27.07 24.36 39.01
CA MET A 217 26.50 23.98 40.30
C MET A 217 25.73 22.65 40.23
N LEU A 218 25.00 22.37 39.14
CA LEU A 218 24.35 21.06 38.97
C LEU A 218 25.40 19.93 38.91
N TRP A 219 26.48 20.13 38.15
CA TRP A 219 27.60 19.19 38.08
C TRP A 219 28.32 19.02 39.43
N GLU A 220 28.56 20.09 40.17
CA GLU A 220 29.18 20.03 41.50
C GLU A 220 28.27 19.35 42.53
N GLY A 221 26.96 19.62 42.50
CA GLY A 221 26.00 18.91 43.33
C GLY A 221 25.94 17.41 43.01
N SER A 222 26.06 17.00 41.74
CA SER A 222 26.23 15.59 41.37
C SER A 222 27.51 14.99 41.96
N ARG A 223 28.63 15.71 41.96
CA ARG A 223 29.89 15.27 42.61
C ARG A 223 29.72 15.10 44.12
N LEU A 224 29.11 16.08 44.79
CA LEU A 224 28.82 16.05 46.23
C LEU A 224 27.91 14.86 46.59
N ALA A 225 26.91 14.58 45.75
CA ALA A 225 26.02 13.42 45.88
C ALA A 225 26.66 12.08 45.45
N LYS A 226 27.90 12.08 44.95
CA LYS A 226 28.61 10.91 44.38
C LYS A 226 27.87 10.27 43.20
N ARG A 227 27.22 11.10 42.39
CA ARG A 227 26.51 10.78 41.14
C ARG A 227 27.12 11.53 39.94
N ASP A 228 28.41 11.85 39.97
CA ASP A 228 29.13 12.34 38.80
C ASP A 228 29.40 11.18 37.83
N TRP A 229 28.84 11.23 36.63
CA TRP A 229 29.02 10.16 35.64
C TRP A 229 30.34 10.30 34.87
N THR A 230 30.99 11.48 34.88
CA THR A 230 32.30 11.67 34.21
C THR A 230 33.39 10.81 34.85
N VAL A 231 33.29 10.55 36.15
CA VAL A 231 34.20 9.63 36.86
C VAL A 231 33.82 8.16 36.69
N PHE A 232 32.61 7.84 36.21
CA PHE A 232 32.16 6.45 35.98
C PHE A 232 32.70 5.89 34.65
N PHE A 233 32.75 6.73 33.61
CA PHE A 233 33.25 6.34 32.28
C PHE A 233 34.77 6.47 32.09
N THR A 234 35.56 6.59 33.17
CA THR A 234 37.04 6.59 33.11
C THR A 234 37.60 5.17 33.02
N LYS A 235 38.79 5.01 32.44
CA LYS A 235 39.43 3.69 32.29
C LYS A 235 39.70 2.98 33.62
N GLU A 236 39.91 3.74 34.68
CA GLU A 236 40.17 3.22 36.03
C GLU A 236 38.90 2.74 36.75
N ASN A 237 37.77 3.44 36.57
CA ASN A 237 36.53 3.19 37.31
C ASN A 237 35.46 2.45 36.49
N PHE A 238 35.51 2.52 35.16
CA PHE A 238 34.59 1.80 34.29
C PHE A 238 34.68 0.30 34.62
N PRO A 239 33.55 -0.41 34.82
CA PRO A 239 33.56 -1.76 35.37
C PRO A 239 34.44 -2.74 34.56
N GLN A 240 35.65 -3.01 35.04
CA GLN A 240 36.58 -3.96 34.40
C GLN A 240 36.11 -5.42 34.51
N LYS A 241 35.09 -5.65 35.34
CA LYS A 241 34.20 -6.80 35.31
C LYS A 241 32.77 -6.27 35.46
N PRO A 242 31.77 -6.95 34.88
CA PRO A 242 30.36 -6.63 35.11
C PRO A 242 30.03 -6.58 36.61
N ASP A 243 29.49 -5.46 37.08
CA ASP A 243 28.92 -5.29 38.43
C ASP A 243 27.39 -5.34 38.36
N GLU A 244 26.81 -4.53 37.45
CA GLU A 244 25.63 -5.00 36.74
C GLU A 244 25.94 -6.35 36.10
N TYR A 245 24.98 -7.25 36.18
CA TYR A 245 25.04 -8.59 35.63
C TYR A 245 24.98 -8.50 34.10
N ILE A 246 26.01 -7.98 33.41
CA ILE A 246 26.07 -7.82 31.95
C ILE A 246 25.86 -9.19 31.33
N GLY A 247 24.64 -9.43 30.87
CA GLY A 247 24.11 -10.77 30.61
C GLY A 247 24.56 -11.39 29.31
N GLY A 248 25.40 -10.70 28.54
CA GLY A 248 25.61 -10.98 27.13
C GLY A 248 24.29 -10.93 26.34
N LEU A 249 24.28 -11.62 25.21
CA LEU A 249 23.14 -11.70 24.28
C LEU A 249 22.11 -12.76 24.74
N SER A 250 21.92 -12.93 26.06
CA SER A 250 21.10 -14.01 26.63
C SER A 250 19.61 -13.72 26.47
N SER A 251 18.92 -14.67 25.83
CA SER A 251 17.47 -14.70 25.58
C SER A 251 16.57 -14.70 26.83
N GLN A 252 17.14 -14.80 28.03
CA GLN A 252 16.39 -14.83 29.31
C GLN A 252 16.32 -13.47 30.02
N ARG A 253 16.64 -12.38 29.31
CA ARG A 253 16.79 -11.04 29.88
C ARG A 253 16.01 -10.03 29.06
N GLY A 254 15.52 -8.99 29.74
CA GLY A 254 14.80 -7.91 29.09
C GLY A 254 15.29 -6.53 29.48
N ALA A 255 14.91 -5.56 28.66
CA ALA A 255 15.15 -4.14 28.84
C ALA A 255 13.82 -3.43 29.02
N GLU A 256 13.80 -2.35 29.81
CA GLU A 256 12.61 -1.54 29.90
C GLU A 256 12.40 -0.73 28.60
N LEU A 257 11.14 -0.44 28.26
CA LEU A 257 10.84 0.41 27.11
C LEU A 257 11.34 1.82 27.36
N CYS A 258 11.31 2.32 28.61
CA CYS A 258 11.99 3.57 29.00
C CYS A 258 13.48 3.55 28.58
N CYS A 259 14.21 2.45 28.81
CA CYS A 259 15.59 2.30 28.36
C CYS A 259 15.72 2.28 26.84
N THR A 260 14.81 1.64 26.11
CA THR A 260 14.81 1.65 24.64
C THR A 260 14.63 3.07 24.09
N VAL A 261 13.71 3.83 24.67
CA VAL A 261 13.39 5.19 24.20
C VAL A 261 14.48 6.21 24.55
N GLU A 262 14.97 6.19 25.79
CA GLU A 262 16.07 7.04 26.24
C GLU A 262 17.39 6.68 25.53
N LEU A 263 17.59 5.41 25.14
CA LEU A 263 18.73 4.99 24.33
C LEU A 263 18.70 5.57 22.93
N ILE A 264 17.54 5.60 22.26
CA ILE A 264 17.39 6.21 20.93
C ILE A 264 17.70 7.71 21.00
N PHE A 265 17.11 8.43 21.96
CA PHE A 265 17.41 9.86 22.20
C PHE A 265 18.91 10.09 22.47
N SER A 266 19.49 9.33 23.40
CA SER A 266 20.90 9.44 23.78
C SER A 266 21.84 9.18 22.60
N LEU A 267 21.56 8.16 21.79
CA LEU A 267 22.36 7.82 20.63
C LEU A 267 22.22 8.85 19.50
N SER A 268 21.03 9.39 19.27
CA SER A 268 20.84 10.53 18.35
C SER A 268 21.63 11.76 18.79
N TYR A 269 21.61 12.09 20.08
CA TYR A 269 22.39 13.21 20.63
C TYR A 269 23.91 12.98 20.56
N LEU A 270 24.37 11.74 20.82
CA LEU A 270 25.78 11.34 20.64
C LEU A 270 26.20 11.38 19.17
N HIS A 271 25.32 11.00 18.24
CA HIS A 271 25.56 11.17 16.80
C HIS A 271 25.65 12.65 16.42
N ARG A 272 24.77 13.52 16.94
CA ARG A 272 24.84 14.97 16.74
C ARG A 272 26.15 15.60 17.25
N LEU A 273 26.64 15.12 18.41
CA LEU A 273 27.86 15.63 19.04
C LEU A 273 29.15 15.12 18.36
N PHE A 274 29.28 13.82 18.13
CA PHE A 274 30.51 13.20 17.62
C PHE A 274 30.50 12.94 16.11
N GLY A 275 29.32 12.82 15.51
CA GLY A 275 29.09 12.40 14.12
C GLY A 275 29.82 11.12 13.77
N ASP A 276 29.65 10.12 14.64
CA ASP A 276 30.01 8.73 14.38
C ASP A 276 28.73 7.97 14.04
N ASN A 277 28.74 7.22 12.94
CA ASN A 277 27.60 6.41 12.52
C ASN A 277 27.35 5.22 13.45
N ASP A 278 28.28 4.83 14.34
CA ASP A 278 27.99 3.79 15.34
C ASP A 278 26.77 4.13 16.19
N PHE A 279 26.68 5.39 16.64
CA PHE A 279 25.56 5.85 17.44
C PHE A 279 24.25 5.82 16.64
N ALA A 280 24.25 6.33 15.42
CA ALA A 280 23.05 6.35 14.56
C ALA A 280 22.60 4.94 14.15
N ASP A 281 23.52 4.03 13.77
CA ASP A 281 23.19 2.64 13.46
C ASP A 281 22.57 1.92 14.69
N ARG A 282 23.04 2.24 15.90
CA ARG A 282 22.49 1.67 17.14
C ARG A 282 21.15 2.29 17.54
N ALA A 283 20.93 3.57 17.22
CA ALA A 283 19.63 4.21 17.39
C ALA A 283 18.58 3.53 16.50
N GLU A 284 18.93 3.21 15.26
CA GLU A 284 18.07 2.45 14.34
C GLU A 284 17.78 1.03 14.80
N LEU A 285 18.77 0.33 15.36
CA LEU A 285 18.54 -1.01 15.92
C LEU A 285 17.48 -0.96 17.03
N ALA A 286 17.55 0.04 17.91
CA ALA A 286 16.53 0.24 18.94
C ALA A 286 15.18 0.70 18.34
N ALA A 287 15.18 1.64 17.39
CA ALA A 287 13.97 2.24 16.82
C ALA A 287 13.16 1.30 15.91
N TYR A 288 13.82 0.42 15.15
CA TYR A 288 13.15 -0.49 14.21
C TYR A 288 12.99 -1.92 14.72
N ASN A 289 13.60 -2.29 15.85
CA ASN A 289 13.51 -3.66 16.40
C ASN A 289 13.04 -3.68 17.85
N SER A 290 13.71 -2.95 18.74
CA SER A 290 13.35 -2.93 20.17
C SER A 290 12.04 -2.20 20.46
N LEU A 291 11.77 -1.09 19.76
CA LEU A 291 10.54 -0.30 19.92
C LEU A 291 9.30 -1.01 19.33
N PRO A 292 9.30 -1.57 18.10
CA PRO A 292 8.15 -2.32 17.59
C PRO A 292 7.89 -3.63 18.33
N ALA A 293 8.92 -4.25 18.92
CA ALA A 293 8.73 -5.37 19.84
C ALA A 293 8.04 -4.97 21.16
N ALA A 294 7.84 -3.67 21.40
CA ALA A 294 7.32 -3.11 22.63
C ALA A 294 6.01 -2.31 22.47
N VAL A 295 5.43 -2.27 21.27
CA VAL A 295 4.18 -1.57 20.95
C VAL A 295 3.36 -2.44 19.98
N GLN A 296 2.05 -2.56 20.18
CA GLN A 296 1.17 -3.22 19.21
C GLN A 296 1.05 -2.40 17.93
N SER A 297 0.73 -3.04 16.82
CA SER A 297 0.62 -2.39 15.50
C SER A 297 -0.44 -1.29 15.44
N ASP A 298 -1.42 -1.30 16.36
CA ASP A 298 -2.47 -0.29 16.48
C ASP A 298 -2.07 0.95 17.31
N TRP A 299 -0.89 0.94 17.94
CA TRP A 299 -0.43 1.96 18.88
C TRP A 299 -1.40 2.25 20.05
N TRP A 300 -2.32 1.35 20.37
CA TRP A 300 -3.18 1.41 21.56
C TRP A 300 -2.69 0.52 22.70
N SER A 301 -1.93 -0.52 22.38
CA SER A 301 -1.38 -1.50 23.33
C SER A 301 0.14 -1.62 23.26
N HIS A 302 0.77 -2.15 24.31
CA HIS A 302 2.20 -1.90 24.53
C HIS A 302 2.92 -2.87 25.51
N GLN A 303 4.26 -2.81 25.60
CA GLN A 303 5.13 -3.63 26.47
C GLN A 303 6.13 -2.73 27.25
N TYR A 304 6.50 -3.10 28.48
CA TYR A 304 7.28 -2.27 29.43
C TYR A 304 8.62 -2.92 29.68
N VAL A 305 8.70 -4.26 29.75
CA VAL A 305 9.96 -5.00 29.72
C VAL A 305 9.92 -5.98 28.55
N THR A 306 10.74 -5.77 27.50
CA THR A 306 10.86 -6.66 26.34
C THR A 306 12.07 -7.57 26.46
N GLN A 307 11.98 -8.84 26.04
CA GLN A 307 13.12 -9.77 25.98
C GLN A 307 13.51 -10.13 24.54
N THR A 308 14.77 -10.54 24.33
CA THR A 308 15.26 -10.99 23.03
C THR A 308 14.54 -12.26 22.57
N ASN A 309 13.94 -12.24 21.37
CA ASN A 309 13.20 -13.35 20.76
C ASN A 309 11.93 -13.80 21.53
N GLN A 310 11.23 -12.88 22.21
CA GLN A 310 10.04 -13.20 23.00
C GLN A 310 8.77 -13.29 22.15
N PRO A 311 8.00 -14.39 22.27
CA PRO A 311 6.56 -14.42 21.99
C PRO A 311 5.72 -14.52 23.28
N TRP A 312 6.34 -14.28 24.44
CA TRP A 312 5.84 -14.74 25.72
C TRP A 312 5.35 -13.59 26.60
N ALA A 313 4.11 -13.15 26.40
CA ALA A 313 3.42 -12.21 27.30
C ALA A 313 2.39 -12.95 28.15
N ARG A 314 2.87 -13.64 29.19
CA ARG A 314 2.02 -14.24 30.23
C ARG A 314 2.37 -13.66 31.60
N GLU A 315 1.43 -13.81 32.53
CA GLU A 315 1.66 -13.62 33.95
C GLU A 315 2.96 -14.28 34.45
N LEU A 316 3.79 -13.52 35.16
CA LEU A 316 4.87 -14.09 35.95
C LEU A 316 4.28 -14.96 37.07
N GLN A 317 4.30 -16.28 36.85
CA GLN A 317 3.90 -17.29 37.83
C GLN A 317 4.97 -17.36 38.92
N LEU A 318 4.69 -16.75 40.07
CA LEU A 318 5.53 -16.71 41.26
C LEU A 318 5.03 -17.74 42.28
N GLU A 319 5.94 -18.39 43.03
CA GLU A 319 5.52 -19.24 44.15
C GLU A 319 4.99 -18.37 45.33
N GLU A 320 4.17 -18.96 46.20
CA GLU A 320 3.49 -18.24 47.29
C GLU A 320 4.51 -17.61 48.28
N GLY A 321 4.74 -16.30 48.12
CA GLY A 321 5.71 -15.52 48.91
C GLY A 321 6.90 -14.96 48.13
N GLU A 322 7.06 -15.30 46.85
CA GLU A 322 8.07 -14.68 45.98
C GLU A 322 7.66 -13.27 45.53
N ARG A 323 8.65 -12.42 45.26
CA ARG A 323 8.47 -11.11 44.64
C ARG A 323 8.83 -11.17 43.16
N THR A 324 8.30 -10.25 42.38
CA THR A 324 8.79 -9.99 41.01
C THR A 324 10.31 -9.78 41.02
N PRO A 325 11.05 -10.31 40.03
CA PRO A 325 12.50 -10.10 39.93
C PRO A 325 12.88 -8.65 39.60
N PHE A 326 11.90 -7.83 39.21
CA PHE A 326 11.97 -6.40 38.97
C PHE A 326 11.32 -5.66 40.15
N TYR A 327 11.92 -4.57 40.63
CA TYR A 327 11.68 -4.08 42.00
C TYR A 327 10.42 -3.20 42.19
N ASP A 328 9.90 -2.66 41.11
CA ASP A 328 8.90 -1.59 41.05
C ASP A 328 7.68 -1.92 40.15
N VAL A 329 7.75 -2.99 39.36
CA VAL A 329 6.69 -3.45 38.47
C VAL A 329 5.92 -4.67 38.98
N CYS A 330 4.65 -4.78 38.59
CA CYS A 330 3.81 -5.95 38.88
C CYS A 330 3.98 -7.08 37.83
N ARG A 331 3.32 -8.23 38.05
CA ARG A 331 3.35 -9.41 37.16
C ARG A 331 2.78 -9.23 35.74
N TYR A 332 2.34 -8.01 35.38
CA TYR A 332 1.73 -7.63 34.10
C TYR A 332 2.24 -6.29 33.52
N ALA A 333 3.28 -5.67 34.09
CA ALA A 333 3.71 -4.36 33.62
C ALA A 333 4.25 -4.43 32.19
N ASN A 334 3.46 -3.95 31.24
CA ASN A 334 3.78 -3.99 29.82
C ASN A 334 3.21 -2.75 29.09
N VAL A 335 3.95 -1.62 28.89
CA VAL A 335 3.44 -0.30 28.42
C VAL A 335 4.41 0.92 27.93
N PHE A 336 4.51 1.30 26.59
CA PHE A 336 4.81 2.56 25.73
C PHE A 336 6.16 3.35 25.88
N GLY A 337 6.75 4.13 24.92
CA GLY A 337 6.55 4.48 23.46
C GLY A 337 7.30 5.80 23.05
N LEU A 338 7.50 6.19 21.75
CA LEU A 338 8.51 7.22 21.32
C LEU A 338 8.18 8.33 20.27
N GLU A 339 9.07 9.34 20.24
CA GLU A 339 9.22 10.60 19.46
C GLU A 339 10.19 10.52 18.24
N PRO A 340 10.00 11.34 17.18
CA PRO A 340 10.99 11.57 16.11
C PRO A 340 11.40 13.05 15.84
N GLU A 341 12.66 13.30 15.48
CA GLU A 341 13.25 14.63 15.18
C GLU A 341 13.70 14.80 13.71
N PHE A 342 13.11 15.72 12.89
CA PHE A 342 13.67 16.21 11.59
C PHE A 342 13.01 17.56 11.11
N LEU A 343 13.51 18.41 10.17
CA LEU A 343 14.86 18.94 9.80
C LEU A 343 14.88 19.78 8.44
N ALA A 344 14.43 21.06 8.34
CA ALA A 344 14.53 21.91 7.10
C ALA A 344 15.00 23.39 7.26
N ILE A 345 15.40 24.09 6.18
CA ILE A 345 16.11 25.41 6.15
C ILE A 345 15.20 26.57 5.64
N PRO A 346 15.31 27.83 6.13
CA PRO A 346 14.49 28.96 5.61
C PRO A 346 14.66 29.21 4.10
N GLY A 347 13.54 29.28 3.37
CA GLY A 347 13.58 29.40 1.90
C GLY A 347 14.08 28.15 1.18
N THR A 348 14.04 27.00 1.86
CA THR A 348 14.33 25.66 1.35
C THR A 348 13.22 24.68 1.73
N THR A 349 12.73 23.89 0.79
CA THR A 349 11.79 22.79 1.02
C THR A 349 12.47 21.49 0.64
N ILE A 350 12.51 20.52 1.56
CA ILE A 350 13.04 19.17 1.32
C ILE A 350 11.88 18.18 1.50
N SER A 351 11.44 17.56 0.41
CA SER A 351 10.50 16.44 0.45
C SER A 351 11.31 15.15 0.35
N CYS A 352 11.07 14.18 1.24
CA CYS A 352 11.72 12.87 1.19
C CYS A 352 10.67 11.77 1.02
N SER A 353 10.76 11.00 -0.07
CA SER A 353 10.01 9.75 -0.25
C SER A 353 10.97 8.58 0.01
N SER A 354 10.56 7.60 0.81
CA SER A 354 11.41 6.45 1.10
C SER A 354 10.62 5.21 1.54
N ASN A 355 11.14 4.04 1.19
CA ASN A 355 10.76 2.74 1.76
C ASN A 355 11.72 2.27 2.87
N TYR A 356 12.65 3.12 3.34
CA TYR A 356 13.52 2.81 4.46
C TYR A 356 12.69 2.53 5.73
N PRO A 357 12.98 1.48 6.53
CA PRO A 357 14.18 0.63 6.53
C PRO A 357 14.15 -0.62 5.62
N PHE A 358 13.11 -0.83 4.82
CA PHE A 358 12.91 -2.02 3.98
C PHE A 358 13.82 -1.99 2.74
N ALA A 359 14.31 -3.14 2.29
CA ALA A 359 15.51 -3.23 1.45
C ALA A 359 15.29 -3.93 0.10
N PRO A 360 15.88 -3.48 -1.02
CA PRO A 360 16.81 -2.35 -1.14
C PRO A 360 16.13 -1.01 -0.84
N CYS A 361 16.78 -0.20 0.01
CA CYS A 361 16.17 1.00 0.55
C CYS A 361 16.38 2.16 -0.43
N ALA A 362 15.33 2.57 -1.12
CA ALA A 362 15.27 3.79 -1.88
C ALA A 362 14.96 4.98 -0.96
N VAL A 363 15.78 6.04 -1.05
CA VAL A 363 15.55 7.33 -0.40
C VAL A 363 15.64 8.40 -1.47
N HIS A 364 14.53 9.10 -1.74
CA HIS A 364 14.43 10.10 -2.80
C HIS A 364 14.09 11.47 -2.22
N TYR A 365 15.09 12.37 -2.22
CA TYR A 365 14.93 13.76 -1.81
C TYR A 365 14.61 14.64 -3.01
N THR A 366 13.64 15.53 -2.86
CA THR A 366 13.34 16.64 -3.77
C THR A 366 13.54 17.93 -3.00
N ILE A 367 14.55 18.72 -3.40
CA ILE A 367 15.02 19.91 -2.70
C ILE A 367 14.78 21.14 -3.57
N THR A 368 13.95 22.07 -3.10
CA THR A 368 13.82 23.42 -3.67
C THR A 368 14.52 24.39 -2.73
N THR A 369 15.48 25.19 -3.19
CA THR A 369 16.20 26.16 -2.34
C THR A 369 16.47 27.48 -3.06
N THR A 370 16.43 28.59 -2.31
CA THR A 370 16.81 29.92 -2.80
C THR A 370 18.32 30.24 -2.66
N GLN A 371 19.09 29.41 -1.96
CA GLN A 371 20.55 29.57 -1.77
C GLN A 371 21.28 28.22 -1.91
N PRO A 372 22.53 28.19 -2.43
CA PRO A 372 23.27 26.94 -2.53
C PRO A 372 23.73 26.48 -1.14
N PHE A 373 23.69 25.18 -0.88
CA PHE A 373 24.15 24.57 0.38
C PHE A 373 24.64 23.14 0.16
N ASP A 374 25.38 22.60 1.14
CA ASP A 374 25.81 21.20 1.12
C ASP A 374 24.83 20.33 1.91
N PHE A 375 24.26 19.33 1.24
CA PHE A 375 23.37 18.33 1.82
C PHE A 375 24.17 17.06 2.13
N PHE A 376 24.04 16.52 3.34
CA PHE A 376 24.80 15.34 3.79
C PHE A 376 23.87 14.14 3.97
N ILE A 377 24.22 13.03 3.33
CA ILE A 377 23.44 11.79 3.30
C ILE A 377 24.17 10.74 4.12
N ARG A 378 23.50 10.13 5.09
CA ARG A 378 24.07 9.03 5.88
C ARG A 378 24.10 7.75 5.05
N VAL A 379 25.27 7.12 5.02
CA VAL A 379 25.49 5.75 4.52
C VAL A 379 25.70 4.87 5.75
N PRO A 380 24.69 4.07 6.15
CA PRO A 380 24.80 3.20 7.33
C PRO A 380 25.94 2.17 7.18
N ARG A 381 26.57 1.72 8.26
CA ARG A 381 27.72 0.80 8.15
C ARG A 381 27.32 -0.61 7.69
N TRP A 382 26.02 -0.93 7.76
CA TRP A 382 25.48 -2.18 7.21
C TRP A 382 25.30 -2.13 5.69
N ALA A 383 25.38 -0.95 5.07
CA ALA A 383 25.19 -0.79 3.64
C ALA A 383 26.38 -1.34 2.84
N THR A 384 26.10 -2.11 1.80
CA THR A 384 27.14 -2.75 0.98
C THR A 384 27.74 -1.76 -0.02
N PRO A 385 28.95 -2.05 -0.57
CA PRO A 385 29.56 -1.21 -1.61
C PRO A 385 28.76 -1.07 -2.92
N SER A 386 27.71 -1.88 -3.14
CA SER A 386 26.81 -1.72 -4.29
C SER A 386 25.75 -0.64 -4.06
N SER A 387 25.75 0.04 -2.91
CA SER A 387 24.87 1.19 -2.65
C SER A 387 25.19 2.37 -3.58
N THR A 388 24.14 2.97 -4.15
CA THR A 388 24.25 4.00 -5.19
C THR A 388 23.58 5.32 -4.80
N ILE A 389 23.98 6.37 -5.50
CA ILE A 389 23.41 7.71 -5.44
C ILE A 389 23.36 8.33 -6.83
N ASP A 390 22.27 9.03 -7.14
CA ASP A 390 22.08 9.88 -8.31
C ASP A 390 21.67 11.29 -7.87
N THR A 391 22.14 12.32 -8.58
CA THR A 391 21.99 13.73 -8.21
C THR A 391 21.84 14.62 -9.44
N GLY A 392 20.78 15.43 -9.50
CA GLY A 392 20.57 16.32 -10.64
C GLY A 392 19.36 17.24 -10.55
N ALA A 393 19.39 18.34 -11.32
CA ALA A 393 18.21 19.13 -11.60
C ALA A 393 17.38 18.43 -12.68
N ALA A 394 16.04 18.41 -12.52
CA ALA A 394 15.16 17.79 -13.48
C ALA A 394 15.26 18.47 -14.86
N GLN A 395 15.88 17.80 -15.83
CA GLN A 395 15.98 18.21 -17.23
C GLN A 395 15.47 17.07 -18.12
N PRO A 396 14.51 17.32 -19.04
CA PRO A 396 14.03 16.29 -19.95
C PRO A 396 15.16 15.76 -20.84
N GLY A 397 15.43 14.45 -20.78
CA GLY A 397 16.32 13.76 -21.72
C GLY A 397 17.79 13.57 -21.30
N SER A 398 18.19 13.81 -20.05
CA SER A 398 19.51 13.38 -19.56
C SER A 398 19.48 11.95 -19.00
N SER A 399 20.34 11.07 -19.49
CA SER A 399 20.58 9.76 -18.87
C SER A 399 21.09 9.93 -17.43
N ARG A 400 20.35 9.38 -16.47
CA ARG A 400 20.74 9.39 -15.05
C ARG A 400 21.93 8.46 -14.85
N LEU A 401 22.94 8.93 -14.12
CA LEU A 401 24.18 8.18 -13.89
C LEU A 401 24.18 7.71 -12.43
N CYS A 402 23.73 6.47 -12.20
CA CYS A 402 23.88 5.79 -10.92
C CYS A 402 25.37 5.71 -10.55
N LYS A 403 25.78 6.50 -9.55
CA LYS A 403 27.16 6.50 -9.03
C LYS A 403 27.21 5.69 -7.75
N THR A 404 28.29 4.98 -7.50
CA THR A 404 28.56 4.45 -6.16
C THR A 404 28.93 5.59 -5.20
N PHE A 405 28.69 5.38 -3.91
CA PHE A 405 29.06 6.35 -2.87
C PHE A 405 30.58 6.59 -2.84
N ALA A 406 31.03 7.72 -3.37
CA ALA A 406 32.42 8.14 -3.26
C ALA A 406 32.78 8.49 -1.81
N ALA A 407 34.01 8.18 -1.41
CA ALA A 407 34.58 8.57 -0.12
C ALA A 407 34.58 10.10 -0.01
N SER A 408 33.69 10.65 0.81
CA SER A 408 33.59 12.09 1.02
C SER A 408 34.65 12.57 1.99
N ILE A 409 35.05 13.83 1.83
CA ILE A 409 36.05 14.50 2.66
C ILE A 409 35.47 15.80 3.25
N ASP A 410 35.91 16.14 4.46
CA ASP A 410 35.62 17.44 5.08
C ASP A 410 36.45 18.56 4.43
N ASP A 411 36.16 19.81 4.78
CA ASP A 411 36.89 20.98 4.25
C ASP A 411 38.37 21.03 4.70
N ASN A 412 38.79 20.11 5.58
CA ASN A 412 40.18 19.90 6.01
C ASN A 412 40.83 18.66 5.36
N ASN A 413 40.20 18.10 4.32
CA ASN A 413 40.67 16.96 3.54
C ASN A 413 40.78 15.63 4.33
N LYS A 414 39.97 15.48 5.40
CA LYS A 414 39.82 14.23 6.18
C LYS A 414 38.60 13.44 5.72
N PRO A 415 38.63 12.09 5.73
CA PRO A 415 37.46 11.28 5.39
C PRO A 415 36.26 11.56 6.31
N LEU A 416 35.10 11.80 5.71
CA LEU A 416 33.80 11.80 6.39
C LEU A 416 33.35 10.35 6.57
N ALA A 417 33.42 9.85 7.81
CA ALA A 417 33.05 8.48 8.12
C ALA A 417 31.52 8.30 7.99
N GLY A 418 31.09 7.61 6.94
CA GLY A 418 29.67 7.21 6.76
C GLY A 418 28.70 8.34 6.39
N LEU A 419 29.20 9.50 5.93
CA LEU A 419 28.39 10.58 5.36
C LEU A 419 28.90 10.91 3.95
N HIS A 420 27.96 11.10 3.03
CA HIS A 420 28.23 11.51 1.66
C HIS A 420 27.75 12.95 1.43
N ARG A 421 28.63 13.82 0.93
CA ARG A 421 28.34 15.25 0.68
C ARG A 421 27.83 15.45 -0.74
N VAL A 422 26.64 16.04 -0.88
CA VAL A 422 26.04 16.49 -2.14
C VAL A 422 25.93 18.01 -2.13
N HIS A 423 26.50 18.67 -3.14
CA HIS A 423 26.38 20.12 -3.28
C HIS A 423 25.06 20.48 -4.00
N VAL A 424 24.14 21.12 -3.31
CA VAL A 424 22.83 21.54 -3.83
C VAL A 424 22.93 23.01 -4.29
N PRO A 425 22.71 23.32 -5.58
CA PRO A 425 22.72 24.69 -6.08
C PRO A 425 21.44 25.45 -5.69
N ALA A 426 21.48 26.79 -5.71
CA ALA A 426 20.27 27.59 -5.69
C ALA A 426 19.40 27.28 -6.93
N ALA A 427 18.08 27.33 -6.77
CA ALA A 427 17.13 27.18 -7.87
C ALA A 427 17.40 28.21 -8.98
N SER A 428 17.23 27.79 -10.24
CA SER A 428 17.27 28.72 -11.37
C SER A 428 16.10 29.71 -11.31
N SER A 429 16.14 30.73 -12.16
CA SER A 429 15.04 31.70 -12.37
C SER A 429 13.68 31.08 -12.73
N ASP A 430 13.67 29.78 -13.00
CA ASP A 430 12.57 29.05 -13.63
C ASP A 430 11.90 28.09 -12.63
N GLY A 431 12.35 28.06 -11.37
CA GLY A 431 11.66 27.40 -10.25
C GLY A 431 11.87 25.88 -10.11
N GLY A 432 12.85 25.29 -10.80
CA GLY A 432 13.09 23.84 -10.78
C GLY A 432 13.66 23.32 -9.45
N ALA A 433 13.15 22.17 -9.00
CA ALA A 433 13.68 21.43 -7.84
C ALA A 433 14.91 20.57 -8.21
N TYR A 434 15.78 20.35 -7.22
CA TYR A 434 16.95 19.48 -7.29
C TYR A 434 16.64 18.12 -6.70
N SER A 435 16.86 17.05 -7.44
CA SER A 435 16.54 15.68 -7.03
C SER A 435 17.80 14.90 -6.63
N ILE A 436 17.67 14.08 -5.59
CA ILE A 436 18.68 13.16 -5.11
C ILE A 436 18.00 11.80 -4.89
N ALA A 437 18.44 10.77 -5.60
CA ALA A 437 18.01 9.39 -5.37
C ALA A 437 19.15 8.61 -4.73
N VAL A 438 18.86 7.81 -3.71
CA VAL A 438 19.80 6.97 -2.97
C VAL A 438 19.24 5.56 -2.90
N THR A 439 20.06 4.56 -3.21
CA THR A 439 19.72 3.15 -3.04
C THR A 439 20.73 2.51 -2.09
N LEU A 440 20.28 2.10 -0.90
CA LEU A 440 21.09 1.37 0.06
C LEU A 440 20.85 -0.13 -0.10
N HIS A 441 21.91 -0.86 -0.45
CA HIS A 441 21.92 -2.31 -0.49
C HIS A 441 22.43 -2.87 0.84
N ALA A 442 21.92 -4.02 1.27
CA ALA A 442 22.36 -4.71 2.48
C ALA A 442 22.73 -6.17 2.17
N ASP A 443 23.62 -6.74 2.97
CA ASP A 443 23.85 -8.19 3.04
C ASP A 443 23.12 -8.78 4.25
N ILE A 444 22.76 -10.06 4.18
CA ILE A 444 22.27 -10.83 5.33
C ILE A 444 23.44 -11.04 6.31
N ARG A 445 23.26 -10.58 7.54
CA ARG A 445 24.24 -10.71 8.62
C ARG A 445 23.72 -11.71 9.65
N VAL A 446 24.50 -12.76 9.92
CA VAL A 446 24.16 -13.80 10.91
C VAL A 446 25.13 -13.69 12.08
N GLU A 447 24.59 -13.40 13.26
CA GLU A 447 25.34 -13.35 14.53
C GLU A 447 25.06 -14.62 15.34
N HIS A 448 26.11 -15.24 15.88
CA HIS A 448 26.01 -16.49 16.65
C HIS A 448 26.12 -16.23 18.15
N HIS A 449 25.14 -16.72 18.92
CA HIS A 449 25.03 -16.51 20.36
C HIS A 449 25.63 -17.67 21.18
N THR A 450 25.91 -17.40 22.46
CA THR A 450 26.53 -18.37 23.38
C THR A 450 25.64 -19.55 23.74
N ASP A 451 24.32 -19.45 23.50
CA ASP A 451 23.32 -20.51 23.74
C ASP A 451 22.97 -21.31 22.47
N ALA A 452 23.80 -21.20 21.42
CA ALA A 452 23.62 -21.78 20.09
C ALA A 452 22.42 -21.24 19.28
N SER A 453 21.75 -20.18 19.75
CA SER A 453 20.84 -19.39 18.92
C SER A 453 21.61 -18.49 17.93
N VAL A 454 20.90 -17.94 16.95
CA VAL A 454 21.44 -16.97 15.99
C VAL A 454 20.49 -15.80 15.82
N SER A 455 21.05 -14.61 15.62
CA SER A 455 20.33 -13.41 15.16
C SER A 455 20.60 -13.21 13.68
N ILE A 456 19.59 -12.85 12.91
CA ILE A 456 19.68 -12.68 11.46
C ILE A 456 19.16 -11.30 11.09
N SER A 457 20.01 -10.47 10.51
CA SER A 457 19.68 -9.08 10.18
C SER A 457 19.85 -8.78 8.69
N TYR A 458 18.96 -7.95 8.15
CA TYR A 458 18.99 -7.45 6.78
C TYR A 458 18.56 -5.97 6.79
N GLY A 459 19.32 -5.09 6.14
CA GLY A 459 19.22 -3.65 6.42
C GLY A 459 19.53 -3.36 7.91
N PRO A 460 18.79 -2.45 8.57
CA PRO A 460 18.81 -2.27 10.03
C PRO A 460 17.82 -3.19 10.78
N LEU A 461 17.10 -4.07 10.07
CA LEU A 461 16.07 -4.95 10.63
C LEU A 461 16.68 -6.28 11.10
N LEU A 462 16.22 -6.75 12.25
CA LEU A 462 16.49 -8.04 12.87
C LEU A 462 15.26 -8.95 12.70
N TYR A 463 15.45 -10.10 12.08
CA TYR A 463 14.38 -11.02 11.72
C TYR A 463 14.21 -12.09 12.80
N ALA A 464 12.97 -12.30 13.22
CA ALA A 464 12.56 -13.36 14.13
C ALA A 464 11.44 -14.18 13.50
N TYR A 465 11.36 -15.47 13.82
CA TYR A 465 10.27 -16.32 13.35
C TYR A 465 9.00 -16.06 14.16
N PRO A 466 7.82 -15.86 13.54
CA PRO A 466 6.58 -15.63 14.27
C PRO A 466 6.18 -16.88 15.05
N VAL A 467 6.02 -16.76 16.37
CA VAL A 467 5.53 -17.86 17.20
C VAL A 467 4.03 -17.69 17.44
N LYS A 468 3.29 -18.74 17.11
CA LYS A 468 1.84 -18.81 17.24
C LYS A 468 1.43 -18.75 18.70
N HIS A 469 0.48 -17.86 19.00
CA HIS A 469 0.01 -17.56 20.35
C HIS A 469 -1.50 -17.34 20.35
N GLU A 470 -2.12 -17.58 21.51
CA GLU A 470 -3.50 -17.20 21.81
C GLU A 470 -3.52 -15.83 22.49
N THR A 471 -4.39 -14.93 22.04
CA THR A 471 -4.60 -13.61 22.64
C THR A 471 -5.82 -13.64 23.54
N THR A 472 -5.70 -13.16 24.78
CA THR A 472 -6.87 -12.91 25.65
C THR A 472 -6.93 -11.45 26.09
N THR A 473 -8.14 -10.90 26.15
CA THR A 473 -8.39 -9.46 26.34
C THR A 473 -9.36 -9.25 27.50
N ARG A 474 -9.04 -8.39 28.47
CA ARG A 474 -9.81 -8.21 29.72
C ARG A 474 -9.79 -6.78 30.28
N ALA A 475 -10.53 -6.53 31.36
CA ALA A 475 -10.58 -5.22 32.01
C ALA A 475 -9.24 -4.86 32.68
N PRO A 476 -8.89 -3.56 32.80
CA PRO A 476 -7.62 -3.13 33.38
C PRO A 476 -7.44 -3.52 34.83
N ARG A 477 -6.22 -3.91 35.21
CA ARG A 477 -5.88 -4.39 36.56
C ARG A 477 -5.24 -3.33 37.44
N ASN A 478 -5.46 -3.44 38.75
CA ASN A 478 -4.86 -2.51 39.72
C ASN A 478 -3.39 -2.85 40.01
N TYR A 479 -2.48 -2.35 39.17
CA TYR A 479 -1.05 -2.62 39.24
C TYR A 479 -0.30 -2.07 40.47
N LYS A 480 -0.95 -1.22 41.30
CA LYS A 480 -0.36 -0.78 42.58
C LYS A 480 -0.50 -1.81 43.70
N ASP A 481 -1.34 -2.83 43.53
CA ASP A 481 -1.50 -3.89 44.52
C ASP A 481 -0.58 -5.08 44.22
N GLN A 482 0.59 -5.08 44.90
CA GLN A 482 1.59 -6.15 44.79
C GLN A 482 1.18 -7.43 45.55
N ALA A 483 0.06 -7.44 46.30
CA ALA A 483 -0.39 -8.60 47.06
C ALA A 483 -1.20 -9.58 46.19
N SER A 484 -0.52 -10.22 45.23
CA SER A 484 -0.94 -11.45 44.54
C SER A 484 -2.42 -11.55 44.17
N ASP A 485 -2.90 -10.61 43.35
CA ASP A 485 -3.63 -10.98 42.12
C ASP A 485 -3.84 -9.82 41.13
N CYS A 486 -3.54 -8.58 41.54
CA CYS A 486 -3.81 -7.36 40.76
C CYS A 486 -5.28 -7.37 40.26
N PRO A 487 -6.27 -7.34 41.16
CA PRO A 487 -7.67 -7.53 40.81
C PRO A 487 -8.11 -6.56 39.70
N GLU A 488 -8.96 -7.05 38.80
CA GLU A 488 -9.58 -6.24 37.77
C GLU A 488 -10.38 -5.11 38.41
N VAL A 489 -10.21 -3.89 37.90
CA VAL A 489 -10.87 -2.71 38.46
C VAL A 489 -12.37 -2.83 38.19
N GLU A 490 -13.20 -2.95 39.23
CA GLU A 490 -14.65 -3.02 39.08
C GLU A 490 -15.18 -1.82 38.27
N THR A 491 -15.74 -2.10 37.10
CA THR A 491 -16.25 -1.09 36.15
C THR A 491 -17.65 -0.57 36.52
N THR A 492 -18.04 -0.65 37.80
CA THR A 492 -19.42 -0.46 38.28
C THR A 492 -19.82 1.00 38.53
N ALA A 493 -18.95 1.98 38.22
CA ALA A 493 -19.27 3.40 38.30
C ALA A 493 -20.04 3.88 37.05
N PRO A 494 -21.32 4.30 37.17
CA PRO A 494 -22.10 4.79 36.03
C PRO A 494 -21.63 6.17 35.55
N GLU A 495 -21.80 6.42 34.26
CA GLU A 495 -22.02 7.76 33.66
C GLU A 495 -20.96 8.85 33.95
N ALA A 496 -19.85 8.85 33.19
CA ALA A 496 -19.12 10.09 32.89
C ALA A 496 -18.18 9.99 31.67
N GLU A 497 -17.46 8.88 31.50
CA GLU A 497 -16.26 8.87 30.64
C GLU A 497 -16.15 7.60 29.77
N GLY A 498 -16.53 7.72 28.50
CA GLY A 498 -16.60 6.58 27.56
C GLY A 498 -15.28 5.84 27.31
N TRP A 499 -14.13 6.50 27.53
CA TRP A 499 -12.81 5.88 27.35
C TRP A 499 -12.55 4.73 28.34
N LYS A 500 -13.12 4.76 29.55
CA LYS A 500 -12.95 3.69 30.56
C LYS A 500 -13.52 2.35 30.11
N GLY A 501 -14.53 2.39 29.23
CA GLY A 501 -15.09 1.22 28.58
C GLY A 501 -14.18 0.57 27.54
N ASN A 502 -13.13 1.27 27.07
CA ASN A 502 -12.31 0.86 25.93
C ASN A 502 -10.90 0.37 26.32
N VAL A 503 -10.36 0.77 27.47
CA VAL A 503 -9.03 0.29 27.93
C VAL A 503 -9.09 -1.21 28.25
N ARG A 504 -8.09 -1.97 27.82
CA ARG A 504 -7.97 -3.42 28.04
C ARG A 504 -6.55 -3.82 28.38
N ASP A 505 -6.43 -4.90 29.15
CA ASP A 505 -5.18 -5.66 29.29
C ASP A 505 -5.21 -6.83 28.30
N HIS A 506 -4.07 -7.13 27.68
CA HIS A 506 -3.90 -8.24 26.73
C HIS A 506 -2.83 -9.24 27.22
N ASP A 507 -3.15 -10.54 27.23
CA ASP A 507 -2.15 -11.63 27.35
C ASP A 507 -1.89 -12.24 25.97
N LEU A 508 -0.64 -12.63 25.70
CA LEU A 508 -0.21 -13.35 24.50
C LEU A 508 0.47 -14.67 24.95
N LEU A 509 -0.27 -15.78 24.84
CA LEU A 509 0.16 -17.09 25.35
C LEU A 509 0.63 -17.98 24.18
N PRO A 510 1.92 -18.33 24.08
CA PRO A 510 2.39 -19.29 23.06
C PRO A 510 1.62 -20.60 23.10
N GLU A 511 1.25 -21.15 21.93
CA GLU A 511 0.50 -22.41 21.89
C GLU A 511 1.32 -23.56 22.53
N PRO A 512 0.73 -24.42 23.38
CA PRO A 512 1.48 -25.45 24.15
C PRO A 512 2.24 -26.51 23.32
N ALA A 513 2.03 -26.55 22.00
CA ALA A 513 2.74 -27.42 21.06
C ALA A 513 3.47 -26.65 19.94
N ALA A 514 3.50 -25.31 19.99
CA ALA A 514 4.36 -24.52 19.11
C ALA A 514 5.82 -24.92 19.39
N ALA A 515 6.50 -25.44 18.38
CA ALA A 515 7.89 -25.82 18.52
C ALA A 515 8.70 -24.57 18.87
N TRP A 516 9.36 -24.58 20.03
CA TRP A 516 10.49 -23.70 20.32
C TRP A 516 11.67 -24.11 19.44
N GLY A 517 11.51 -23.88 18.13
CA GLY A 517 12.59 -23.94 17.17
C GLY A 517 13.59 -22.86 17.52
N ILE A 518 14.86 -23.27 17.66
CA ILE A 518 15.99 -22.36 17.68
C ILE A 518 15.84 -21.42 16.47
N ALA A 519 16.03 -20.11 16.68
CA ALA A 519 15.65 -19.04 15.74
C ALA A 519 16.00 -19.34 14.26
N VAL A 520 17.15 -19.98 14.02
CA VAL A 520 17.39 -20.85 12.85
C VAL A 520 18.22 -22.06 13.29
N ASP A 521 17.94 -23.25 12.74
CA ASP A 521 18.81 -24.43 12.84
C ASP A 521 19.82 -24.43 11.67
N PRO A 522 21.10 -24.05 11.88
CA PRO A 522 22.07 -23.93 10.79
C PRO A 522 22.55 -25.28 10.22
N SER A 523 22.15 -26.41 10.82
CA SER A 523 22.43 -27.75 10.27
C SER A 523 21.44 -28.12 9.16
N LYS A 524 20.23 -27.54 9.20
CA LYS A 524 19.31 -27.49 8.08
C LYS A 524 19.78 -26.39 7.15
N LYS A 525 19.93 -26.71 5.87
CA LYS A 525 20.31 -25.73 4.82
C LYS A 525 19.12 -24.79 4.53
N MET A 526 18.79 -23.93 5.48
CA MET A 526 17.75 -22.91 5.31
C MET A 526 18.27 -21.82 4.38
N ALA A 527 17.64 -21.72 3.21
CA ALA A 527 17.70 -20.50 2.42
C ALA A 527 16.71 -19.52 3.05
N LEU A 528 17.21 -18.35 3.47
CA LEU A 528 16.35 -17.20 3.74
C LEU A 528 15.90 -16.66 2.38
N VAL A 529 14.62 -16.85 2.07
CA VAL A 529 13.97 -16.14 0.97
C VAL A 529 13.40 -14.86 1.59
N TYR A 530 13.86 -13.73 1.08
CA TYR A 530 13.38 -12.41 1.46
C TYR A 530 12.05 -12.16 0.73
N GLN A 531 10.96 -12.03 1.47
CA GLN A 531 9.68 -11.53 0.95
C GLN A 531 9.51 -10.09 1.42
N ASP A 532 9.85 -9.15 0.54
CA ASP A 532 9.33 -7.78 0.61
C ASP A 532 7.99 -7.78 -0.13
N PRO A 533 6.87 -7.36 0.50
CA PRO A 533 5.58 -7.31 -0.18
C PRO A 533 5.56 -6.40 -1.42
N TRP A 534 6.51 -5.46 -1.50
CA TRP A 534 6.58 -4.44 -2.54
C TRP A 534 7.84 -4.55 -3.43
N LEU A 535 8.87 -5.29 -3.00
CA LEU A 535 10.15 -5.44 -3.71
C LEU A 535 10.70 -6.88 -3.77
N ASP A 536 9.88 -7.89 -4.08
CA ASP A 536 10.47 -9.08 -4.72
C ASP A 536 10.99 -8.72 -6.13
N GLY A 537 12.22 -8.22 -6.15
CA GLY A 537 13.00 -7.92 -7.34
C GLY A 537 13.37 -9.16 -8.17
N GLY A 538 12.75 -10.32 -7.91
CA GLY A 538 12.46 -11.33 -8.92
C GLY A 538 11.76 -10.76 -10.17
N ARG A 539 11.07 -9.60 -10.07
CA ARG A 539 10.61 -8.79 -11.23
C ARG A 539 11.71 -8.50 -12.26
N GLU A 540 12.98 -8.52 -11.85
CA GLU A 540 14.15 -8.34 -12.72
C GLU A 540 15.11 -9.55 -12.63
N ARG A 541 14.67 -10.75 -12.25
CA ARG A 541 15.49 -11.96 -12.42
C ARG A 541 14.77 -12.96 -13.29
N ALA A 542 15.42 -13.32 -14.40
CA ALA A 542 15.01 -14.35 -15.32
C ALA A 542 14.63 -15.60 -14.52
N PRO A 543 13.37 -16.04 -14.59
CA PRO A 543 12.93 -17.23 -13.88
C PRO A 543 13.75 -18.45 -14.28
N ASN A 544 13.78 -19.44 -13.39
CA ASN A 544 14.37 -20.73 -13.72
C ASN A 544 13.59 -21.36 -14.88
N ALA A 545 14.30 -21.95 -15.84
CA ALA A 545 13.68 -22.69 -16.94
C ALA A 545 12.66 -23.71 -16.42
N ALA A 546 11.48 -23.77 -17.05
CA ALA A 546 10.35 -24.52 -16.53
C ALA A 546 10.67 -26.03 -16.42
N GLN A 547 10.52 -26.60 -15.22
CA GLN A 547 10.88 -28.00 -14.95
C GLN A 547 9.65 -28.90 -14.82
N ASN A 548 9.79 -30.13 -15.31
CA ASN A 548 8.75 -31.16 -15.31
C ASN A 548 7.46 -30.71 -16.01
N VAL A 549 7.60 -29.95 -17.10
CA VAL A 549 6.50 -29.61 -18.01
C VAL A 549 6.14 -30.83 -18.85
N THR A 550 4.86 -31.14 -18.94
CA THR A 550 4.32 -32.16 -19.83
C THR A 550 4.10 -31.56 -21.21
N THR A 551 4.61 -32.21 -22.25
CA THR A 551 4.38 -31.79 -23.64
C THR A 551 3.54 -32.81 -24.38
N ILE A 552 2.42 -32.38 -24.94
CA ILE A 552 1.58 -33.15 -25.86
C ILE A 552 1.53 -32.48 -27.23
N THR A 553 1.37 -33.28 -28.27
CA THR A 553 0.98 -32.78 -29.60
C THR A 553 -0.48 -33.15 -29.82
N SER A 554 -1.29 -32.14 -30.08
CA SER A 554 -2.72 -32.27 -30.36
C SER A 554 -2.98 -32.97 -31.72
N PRO A 555 -4.18 -33.54 -31.95
CA PRO A 555 -4.55 -34.10 -33.25
C PRO A 555 -4.51 -33.10 -34.42
N SER A 556 -4.62 -31.79 -34.17
CA SER A 556 -4.47 -30.75 -35.20
C SER A 556 -3.01 -30.40 -35.51
N GLY A 557 -2.04 -30.89 -34.71
CA GLY A 557 -0.61 -30.63 -34.86
C GLY A 557 -0.07 -29.49 -34.01
N VAL A 558 -0.93 -28.76 -33.29
CA VAL A 558 -0.56 -27.76 -32.28
C VAL A 558 0.11 -28.45 -31.09
N THR A 559 1.18 -27.87 -30.54
CA THR A 559 1.85 -28.39 -29.35
C THR A 559 1.30 -27.71 -28.10
N ILE A 560 1.10 -28.45 -27.01
CA ILE A 560 0.70 -27.90 -25.72
C ILE A 560 1.73 -28.34 -24.68
N ARG A 561 2.30 -27.35 -23.99
CA ARG A 561 3.22 -27.48 -22.85
C ARG A 561 2.45 -27.13 -21.59
N TYR A 562 2.34 -28.03 -20.62
CA TYR A 562 1.54 -27.75 -19.42
C TYR A 562 2.05 -28.39 -18.13
N LYS A 563 1.56 -27.86 -17.02
CA LYS A 563 1.63 -28.42 -15.66
C LYS A 563 0.23 -28.40 -15.03
N GLU A 564 0.12 -28.91 -13.81
CA GLU A 564 -1.16 -29.05 -13.10
C GLU A 564 -1.14 -28.31 -11.76
N PRO A 565 -1.34 -26.96 -11.74
CA PRO A 565 -1.01 -26.12 -10.58
C PRO A 565 -1.77 -26.48 -9.31
N GLY A 566 -3.01 -26.96 -9.43
CA GLY A 566 -3.82 -27.41 -8.29
C GLY A 566 -3.16 -28.53 -7.48
N LYS A 567 -2.36 -29.39 -8.12
CA LYS A 567 -1.60 -30.47 -7.44
C LYS A 567 -0.42 -29.93 -6.63
N ASP A 568 0.09 -28.76 -7.01
CA ASP A 568 1.11 -28.01 -6.27
C ASP A 568 0.49 -27.01 -5.25
N GLY A 569 -0.84 -27.02 -5.07
CA GLY A 569 -1.56 -26.17 -4.12
C GLY A 569 -1.89 -24.76 -4.63
N ILE A 570 -1.84 -24.54 -5.94
CA ILE A 570 -2.04 -23.24 -6.58
C ILE A 570 -3.48 -23.11 -7.11
N CYS A 571 -4.21 -22.12 -6.59
CA CYS A 571 -5.56 -21.76 -7.02
C CYS A 571 -6.61 -22.87 -6.82
N GLU A 572 -7.00 -23.58 -7.88
CA GLU A 572 -8.03 -24.64 -7.81
C GLU A 572 -7.46 -25.89 -7.14
N THR A 573 -7.92 -26.16 -5.93
CA THR A 573 -7.44 -27.21 -5.02
C THR A 573 -8.58 -28.15 -4.58
N THR A 574 -9.75 -28.05 -5.20
CA THR A 574 -10.91 -28.91 -4.93
C THR A 574 -10.56 -30.38 -5.22
N PRO A 575 -10.75 -31.31 -4.25
CA PRO A 575 -10.35 -32.71 -4.44
C PRO A 575 -11.08 -33.39 -5.61
N GLY A 576 -10.31 -33.76 -6.64
CA GLY A 576 -10.81 -34.45 -7.84
C GLY A 576 -11.16 -33.55 -9.02
N VAL A 577 -10.89 -32.24 -8.92
CA VAL A 577 -10.98 -31.28 -10.03
C VAL A 577 -9.55 -30.96 -10.47
N ASN A 578 -9.21 -31.18 -11.73
CA ASN A 578 -7.89 -30.82 -12.24
C ASN A 578 -7.88 -29.35 -12.72
N SER A 579 -6.67 -28.77 -12.71
CA SER A 579 -6.38 -27.49 -13.33
C SER A 579 -5.07 -27.62 -14.10
N TYR A 580 -4.97 -26.92 -15.23
CA TYR A 580 -3.89 -27.06 -16.20
C TYR A 580 -3.43 -25.67 -16.64
N SER A 581 -2.13 -25.42 -16.66
CA SER A 581 -1.59 -24.17 -17.19
C SER A 581 -0.29 -24.37 -17.94
N GLY A 582 0.05 -23.43 -18.81
CA GLY A 582 1.26 -23.42 -19.60
C GLY A 582 1.01 -22.76 -20.94
N TYR A 583 1.59 -23.30 -22.02
CA TYR A 583 1.55 -22.69 -23.35
C TYR A 583 0.88 -23.57 -24.40
N ILE A 584 0.12 -22.93 -25.29
CA ILE A 584 -0.32 -23.47 -26.58
C ILE A 584 0.61 -22.87 -27.65
N ASP A 585 1.39 -23.73 -28.30
CA ASP A 585 2.39 -23.38 -29.30
C ASP A 585 1.88 -23.72 -30.72
N ILE A 586 1.46 -22.70 -31.48
CA ILE A 586 0.92 -22.88 -32.85
C ILE A 586 1.96 -22.62 -33.95
N SER A 587 3.05 -21.91 -33.62
CA SER A 587 4.21 -21.70 -34.50
C SER A 587 5.49 -21.57 -33.66
N PRO A 588 6.69 -21.52 -34.28
CA PRO A 588 7.93 -21.23 -33.57
C PRO A 588 8.05 -19.79 -33.04
N ASP A 589 7.06 -18.93 -33.26
CA ASP A 589 7.02 -17.52 -32.87
C ASP A 589 5.65 -17.11 -32.28
N VAL A 590 4.84 -18.07 -31.83
CA VAL A 590 3.55 -17.84 -31.18
C VAL A 590 3.35 -18.87 -30.07
N HIS A 591 3.56 -18.39 -28.84
CA HIS A 591 3.42 -19.13 -27.60
C HIS A 591 2.39 -18.39 -26.73
N VAL A 592 1.17 -18.92 -26.61
CA VAL A 592 0.12 -18.27 -25.83
C VAL A 592 -0.13 -19.01 -24.53
N PHE A 593 -0.04 -18.29 -23.42
CA PHE A 593 -0.33 -18.81 -22.10
C PHE A 593 -1.83 -19.09 -21.95
N PHE A 594 -2.13 -20.20 -21.29
CA PHE A 594 -3.49 -20.58 -20.92
C PHE A 594 -3.53 -21.01 -19.45
N PHE A 595 -4.67 -20.76 -18.81
CA PHE A 595 -5.05 -21.41 -17.57
C PHE A 595 -6.44 -22.04 -17.78
N PHE A 596 -6.52 -23.36 -17.65
CA PHE A 596 -7.73 -24.14 -17.78
C PHE A 596 -8.12 -24.77 -16.45
N PHE A 597 -9.39 -24.69 -16.10
CA PHE A 597 -9.96 -25.28 -14.90
C PHE A 597 -11.12 -26.18 -15.29
N GLU A 598 -11.10 -27.41 -14.79
CA GLU A 598 -12.23 -28.33 -14.98
C GLU A 598 -13.46 -27.85 -14.22
N SER A 599 -14.64 -28.29 -14.67
CA SER A 599 -15.85 -28.06 -13.88
C SER A 599 -15.81 -28.83 -12.56
N ARG A 600 -16.18 -28.16 -11.48
CA ARG A 600 -16.39 -28.76 -10.15
C ARG A 600 -17.65 -29.65 -10.09
N ARG A 601 -18.55 -29.55 -11.07
CA ARG A 601 -19.80 -30.32 -11.14
C ARG A 601 -19.65 -31.60 -11.93
N ASP A 602 -19.41 -31.51 -13.24
CA ASP A 602 -19.14 -32.66 -14.11
C ASP A 602 -18.34 -32.23 -15.34
N PRO A 603 -16.99 -32.30 -15.33
CA PRO A 603 -16.18 -31.81 -16.44
C PRO A 603 -16.41 -32.58 -17.75
N ALA A 604 -16.93 -33.81 -17.69
CA ALA A 604 -17.21 -34.64 -18.85
C ALA A 604 -18.46 -34.19 -19.63
N THR A 605 -19.46 -33.60 -18.93
CA THR A 605 -20.72 -33.17 -19.55
C THR A 605 -20.94 -31.65 -19.57
N ASP A 606 -20.20 -30.91 -18.75
CA ASP A 606 -20.29 -29.45 -18.68
C ASP A 606 -19.58 -28.76 -19.87
N PRO A 607 -20.09 -27.59 -20.30
CA PRO A 607 -19.56 -26.87 -21.46
C PRO A 607 -18.12 -26.41 -21.24
N VAL A 608 -17.44 -26.05 -22.34
CA VAL A 608 -16.17 -25.32 -22.28
C VAL A 608 -16.46 -23.85 -22.62
N THR A 609 -16.12 -22.97 -21.69
CA THR A 609 -16.26 -21.51 -21.81
C THR A 609 -14.89 -20.87 -21.91
N LEU A 610 -14.66 -20.11 -22.97
CA LEU A 610 -13.51 -19.21 -23.10
C LEU A 610 -13.85 -17.86 -22.48
N TRP A 611 -13.01 -17.37 -21.55
CA TRP A 611 -13.05 -16.01 -21.04
C TRP A 611 -11.91 -15.17 -21.61
N LEU A 612 -12.21 -13.93 -22.02
CA LEU A 612 -11.23 -12.94 -22.50
C LEU A 612 -11.50 -11.55 -21.89
N ASN A 613 -10.58 -11.01 -21.09
CA ASN A 613 -10.59 -9.59 -20.72
C ASN A 613 -10.21 -8.68 -21.91
N GLY A 614 -10.37 -7.37 -21.72
CA GLY A 614 -10.15 -6.34 -22.74
C GLY A 614 -8.73 -5.79 -22.82
N GLY A 615 -8.58 -4.49 -22.53
CA GLY A 615 -7.32 -3.73 -22.68
C GLY A 615 -7.35 -2.76 -23.88
N PRO A 616 -6.97 -3.17 -25.10
CA PRO A 616 -6.51 -4.49 -25.51
C PRO A 616 -5.08 -4.80 -25.06
N GLY A 617 -4.85 -6.06 -24.66
CA GLY A 617 -3.57 -6.51 -24.08
C GLY A 617 -3.56 -6.57 -22.55
N SER A 618 -4.73 -6.44 -21.93
CA SER A 618 -4.94 -6.85 -20.54
C SER A 618 -5.08 -8.38 -20.49
N ASP A 619 -4.55 -9.02 -19.45
CA ASP A 619 -4.58 -10.48 -19.36
C ASP A 619 -5.93 -10.99 -18.86
N SER A 620 -6.41 -12.09 -19.45
CA SER A 620 -7.55 -12.88 -18.97
C SER A 620 -7.36 -13.45 -17.56
N LEU A 621 -6.14 -13.36 -17.00
CA LEU A 621 -5.86 -13.65 -15.61
C LEU A 621 -6.47 -12.64 -14.62
N ILE A 622 -6.88 -11.45 -15.09
CA ILE A 622 -7.79 -10.55 -14.34
C ILE A 622 -9.05 -11.34 -13.97
N GLY A 623 -9.79 -11.83 -14.98
CA GLY A 623 -11.00 -12.61 -14.73
C GLY A 623 -10.76 -13.94 -13.99
N ALA A 624 -9.55 -14.50 -14.04
CA ALA A 624 -9.21 -15.70 -13.30
C ALA A 624 -9.01 -15.50 -11.79
N PHE A 625 -8.53 -14.32 -11.37
CA PHE A 625 -8.18 -14.04 -9.96
C PHE A 625 -9.07 -12.98 -9.30
N GLU A 626 -9.56 -12.01 -10.06
CA GLU A 626 -10.45 -10.94 -9.59
C GLU A 626 -11.92 -11.36 -9.81
N GLU A 627 -12.33 -11.77 -11.01
CA GLU A 627 -13.77 -11.84 -11.35
C GLU A 627 -14.47 -13.21 -11.18
N ILE A 628 -14.22 -14.17 -12.08
CA ILE A 628 -15.07 -15.37 -12.29
C ILE A 628 -14.38 -16.72 -12.01
N GLY A 629 -13.06 -16.69 -11.81
CA GLY A 629 -12.26 -17.90 -11.64
C GLY A 629 -12.44 -18.60 -10.28
N PRO A 630 -11.80 -19.76 -10.12
CA PRO A 630 -12.01 -20.62 -8.95
C PRO A 630 -11.37 -20.15 -7.65
N CYS A 631 -10.49 -19.14 -7.70
CA CYS A 631 -9.78 -18.63 -6.54
C CYS A 631 -9.56 -17.12 -6.62
N GLU A 632 -9.26 -16.52 -5.48
CA GLU A 632 -8.69 -15.17 -5.35
C GLU A 632 -7.28 -15.24 -4.75
N VAL A 633 -6.44 -14.24 -5.01
CA VAL A 633 -5.10 -14.10 -4.40
C VAL A 633 -5.15 -13.03 -3.32
N LEU A 634 -4.75 -13.40 -2.10
CA LEU A 634 -4.74 -12.52 -0.94
C LEU A 634 -3.40 -11.76 -0.81
N GLU A 635 -3.41 -10.64 -0.09
CA GLU A 635 -2.22 -9.82 0.22
C GLU A 635 -1.04 -10.63 0.78
N ASN A 636 -1.32 -11.71 1.52
CA ASN A 636 -0.32 -12.62 2.07
C ASN A 636 0.33 -13.57 1.03
N MET A 637 0.08 -13.35 -0.27
CA MET A 637 0.62 -14.12 -1.40
C MET A 637 0.19 -15.60 -1.39
N THR A 638 -1.03 -15.87 -0.95
CA THR A 638 -1.68 -17.20 -1.01
C THR A 638 -3.03 -17.12 -1.71
N THR A 639 -3.54 -18.26 -2.19
CA THR A 639 -4.86 -18.36 -2.84
C THR A 639 -5.91 -18.97 -1.91
N VAL A 640 -7.14 -18.46 -1.97
CA VAL A 640 -8.32 -19.11 -1.38
C VAL A 640 -9.39 -19.38 -2.44
N LEU A 641 -10.17 -20.45 -2.28
CA LEU A 641 -11.20 -20.83 -3.25
C LEU A 641 -12.40 -19.89 -3.17
N ARG A 642 -12.89 -19.45 -4.33
CA ARG A 642 -14.11 -18.64 -4.47
C ARG A 642 -15.35 -19.52 -4.32
N GLU A 643 -16.30 -19.05 -3.49
CA GLU A 643 -17.59 -19.73 -3.20
C GLU A 643 -18.54 -19.74 -4.41
N HIS A 644 -18.41 -18.75 -5.30
CA HIS A 644 -19.19 -18.59 -6.53
C HIS A 644 -18.24 -18.46 -7.71
N SER A 645 -17.90 -19.58 -8.33
CA SER A 645 -17.01 -19.66 -9.49
C SER A 645 -17.79 -20.07 -10.73
N TRP A 646 -17.42 -19.58 -11.91
CA TRP A 646 -17.98 -20.13 -13.14
C TRP A 646 -17.53 -21.59 -13.39
N SER A 647 -16.47 -22.05 -12.71
CA SER A 647 -16.07 -23.46 -12.72
C SER A 647 -17.08 -24.36 -12.00
N ASP A 648 -18.03 -23.81 -11.24
CA ASP A 648 -19.09 -24.60 -10.60
C ASP A 648 -20.05 -25.26 -11.62
N ILE A 649 -20.08 -24.80 -12.88
CA ILE A 649 -20.98 -25.30 -13.93
C ILE A 649 -20.38 -25.37 -15.36
N SER A 650 -19.10 -25.02 -15.53
CA SER A 650 -18.41 -25.01 -16.82
C SER A 650 -16.94 -25.38 -16.64
N ASN A 651 -16.36 -26.05 -17.62
CA ASN A 651 -14.93 -26.04 -17.80
C ASN A 651 -14.53 -24.62 -18.28
N LEU A 652 -13.54 -23.99 -17.64
CA LEU A 652 -13.12 -22.61 -17.93
C LEU A 652 -11.76 -22.58 -18.58
N LEU A 653 -11.65 -21.86 -19.70
CA LEU A 653 -10.40 -21.55 -20.38
C LEU A 653 -10.15 -20.04 -20.34
N PHE A 654 -9.06 -19.64 -19.69
CA PHE A 654 -8.51 -18.28 -19.75
C PHE A 654 -7.33 -18.27 -20.74
N LEU A 655 -7.31 -17.34 -21.69
CA LEU A 655 -6.22 -17.16 -22.66
C LEU A 655 -5.60 -15.77 -22.56
N SER A 656 -4.30 -15.70 -22.35
CA SER A 656 -3.54 -14.45 -22.30
C SER A 656 -3.27 -13.96 -23.74
N GLN A 657 -4.25 -13.27 -24.35
CA GLN A 657 -4.22 -12.90 -25.77
C GLN A 657 -4.50 -11.39 -25.96
N PRO A 658 -3.98 -10.73 -27.02
CA PRO A 658 -3.10 -11.26 -28.07
C PRO A 658 -1.69 -11.65 -27.59
N VAL A 659 -0.86 -12.21 -28.49
CA VAL A 659 0.53 -12.59 -28.19
C VAL A 659 1.32 -11.37 -27.66
N GLY A 660 1.97 -11.53 -26.51
CA GLY A 660 2.58 -10.42 -25.76
C GLY A 660 1.84 -10.03 -24.48
N THR A 661 0.65 -10.59 -24.26
CA THR A 661 -0.15 -10.37 -23.04
C THR A 661 0.32 -11.30 -21.93
N GLY A 662 0.69 -10.75 -20.77
CA GLY A 662 1.05 -11.51 -19.58
C GLY A 662 2.31 -12.36 -19.75
N PHE A 663 2.13 -13.68 -19.81
CA PHE A 663 3.19 -14.64 -20.12
C PHE A 663 3.31 -14.98 -21.62
N SER A 664 2.36 -14.61 -22.47
CA SER A 664 2.37 -14.96 -23.90
C SER A 664 3.45 -14.21 -24.68
N TYR A 665 4.13 -14.87 -25.62
CA TYR A 665 5.31 -14.33 -26.28
C TYR A 665 5.52 -14.84 -27.71
N SER A 666 6.36 -14.12 -28.46
CA SER A 666 6.89 -14.58 -29.77
C SER A 666 8.36 -14.99 -29.69
N ASP A 667 9.16 -14.25 -28.93
CA ASP A 667 10.55 -14.59 -28.58
C ASP A 667 10.80 -14.16 -27.12
N GLU A 668 11.93 -14.57 -26.54
CA GLU A 668 12.29 -14.29 -25.15
C GLU A 668 13.62 -13.54 -25.10
N GLU A 669 13.66 -12.37 -24.45
CA GLU A 669 14.92 -11.65 -24.26
C GLU A 669 15.24 -11.48 -22.78
N VAL A 670 16.50 -11.72 -22.43
CA VAL A 670 17.04 -11.53 -21.08
C VAL A 670 17.68 -10.15 -21.03
N GLY A 671 17.14 -9.28 -20.17
CA GLY A 671 17.52 -7.87 -20.12
C GLY A 671 16.71 -7.09 -19.09
N TYR A 672 16.58 -5.79 -19.32
CA TYR A 672 15.79 -4.88 -18.50
C TYR A 672 14.50 -4.48 -19.25
N LEU A 673 13.35 -4.46 -18.58
CA LEU A 673 12.11 -3.93 -19.16
C LEU A 673 12.07 -2.41 -18.96
N ASP A 674 12.17 -1.63 -20.04
CA ASP A 674 12.01 -0.18 -19.98
C ASP A 674 10.56 0.16 -19.55
N PRO A 675 10.32 0.81 -18.40
CA PRO A 675 8.96 1.10 -17.92
C PRO A 675 8.25 2.20 -18.72
N THR A 676 8.97 2.92 -19.60
CA THR A 676 8.46 3.98 -20.47
C THR A 676 7.90 3.42 -21.77
N TYR A 677 8.61 2.46 -22.37
CA TYR A 677 8.27 1.88 -23.68
C TYR A 677 7.76 0.44 -23.60
N LEU A 678 7.93 -0.23 -22.46
CA LEU A 678 7.66 -1.65 -22.21
C LEU A 678 8.35 -2.55 -23.24
N THR A 679 9.60 -2.21 -23.54
CA THR A 679 10.52 -2.93 -24.44
C THR A 679 11.74 -3.42 -23.67
N VAL A 680 12.32 -4.54 -24.10
CA VAL A 680 13.54 -5.09 -23.47
C VAL A 680 14.78 -4.34 -23.96
N ASP A 681 15.60 -3.85 -23.02
CA ASP A 681 16.97 -3.40 -23.29
C ASP A 681 17.97 -4.51 -22.92
N ALA A 682 18.57 -5.11 -23.95
CA ALA A 682 19.62 -6.13 -23.83
C ALA A 682 21.04 -5.55 -23.63
N THR A 683 21.19 -4.23 -23.56
CA THR A 683 22.48 -3.52 -23.42
C THR A 683 22.76 -2.98 -22.01
N GLY A 684 21.88 -3.26 -21.06
CA GLY A 684 22.04 -2.94 -19.63
C GLY A 684 23.33 -3.44 -19.00
N GLY A 685 23.75 -2.81 -17.90
CA GLY A 685 25.03 -3.07 -17.25
C GLY A 685 25.09 -4.47 -16.62
N ALA A 686 26.22 -5.17 -16.75
CA ALA A 686 26.37 -6.57 -16.35
C ALA A 686 26.25 -6.87 -14.83
N ASP A 687 25.99 -5.86 -14.00
CA ASP A 687 25.77 -5.96 -12.55
C ASP A 687 24.30 -5.70 -12.14
N GLU A 688 23.42 -5.37 -13.09
CA GLU A 688 21.99 -5.16 -12.87
C GLU A 688 21.23 -6.50 -12.90
N LYS A 689 20.07 -6.56 -12.24
CA LYS A 689 19.23 -7.76 -12.21
C LYS A 689 18.65 -7.93 -13.64
N GLN A 690 18.87 -9.07 -14.28
CA GLN A 690 18.39 -9.37 -15.63
C GLN A 690 17.11 -10.22 -15.59
N GLY A 691 15.97 -9.66 -15.97
CA GLY A 691 14.70 -10.39 -16.13
C GLY A 691 14.67 -11.20 -17.43
N ARG A 692 13.63 -12.01 -17.63
CA ARG A 692 13.31 -12.59 -18.95
C ARG A 692 11.92 -12.14 -19.34
N PHE A 693 11.81 -11.47 -20.48
CA PHE A 693 10.58 -10.81 -20.91
C PHE A 693 10.18 -11.22 -22.32
N ALA A 694 8.88 -11.09 -22.60
CA ALA A 694 8.32 -11.38 -23.92
C ALA A 694 8.79 -10.31 -24.93
N VAL A 695 9.40 -10.76 -26.02
CA VAL A 695 9.64 -9.95 -27.22
C VAL A 695 8.56 -10.28 -28.24
N ILE A 696 7.94 -9.24 -28.79
CA ILE A 696 6.84 -9.32 -29.74
C ILE A 696 6.99 -8.28 -30.85
N ASP A 697 6.39 -8.57 -31.99
CA ASP A 697 5.98 -7.55 -32.95
C ASP A 697 4.48 -7.31 -32.75
N PRO A 698 4.08 -6.25 -32.02
CA PRO A 698 2.67 -6.01 -31.72
C PRO A 698 1.86 -5.65 -32.98
N THR A 699 2.53 -5.31 -34.10
CA THR A 699 1.86 -5.01 -35.37
C THR A 699 1.35 -6.26 -36.08
N LYS A 700 1.85 -7.47 -35.74
CA LYS A 700 1.36 -8.75 -36.31
C LYS A 700 -0.11 -9.05 -36.00
N GLN A 701 -0.63 -8.54 -34.87
CA GLN A 701 -1.99 -8.82 -34.39
C GLN A 701 -2.71 -7.54 -33.94
N ASP A 702 -2.43 -6.41 -34.60
CA ASP A 702 -2.86 -5.05 -34.21
C ASP A 702 -4.36 -4.74 -34.28
N ASN A 703 -5.24 -5.74 -34.48
CA ASN A 703 -6.68 -5.56 -34.56
C ASN A 703 -7.41 -6.87 -34.26
N SER A 704 -8.68 -6.77 -33.88
CA SER A 704 -9.52 -7.87 -33.42
C SER A 704 -9.77 -8.95 -34.46
N ARG A 705 -9.63 -8.66 -35.77
CA ARG A 705 -9.72 -9.68 -36.82
C ARG A 705 -8.44 -10.49 -36.97
N LEU A 706 -7.26 -9.89 -36.79
CA LEU A 706 -6.00 -10.65 -36.76
C LEU A 706 -5.89 -11.46 -35.46
N ALA A 707 -6.30 -10.91 -34.33
CA ALA A 707 -6.42 -11.66 -33.07
C ALA A 707 -7.36 -12.87 -33.21
N ALA A 708 -8.51 -12.71 -33.91
CA ALA A 708 -9.43 -13.81 -34.19
C ALA A 708 -8.81 -14.97 -35.01
N VAL A 709 -7.87 -14.68 -35.92
CA VAL A 709 -7.14 -15.72 -36.68
C VAL A 709 -6.29 -16.56 -35.74
N THR A 710 -5.50 -15.91 -34.88
CA THR A 710 -4.65 -16.59 -33.90
C THR A 710 -5.49 -17.36 -32.88
N ALA A 711 -6.54 -16.75 -32.34
CA ALA A 711 -7.45 -17.36 -31.38
C ALA A 711 -8.15 -18.61 -31.94
N TRP A 712 -8.50 -18.64 -33.23
CA TRP A 712 -9.05 -19.83 -33.87
C TRP A 712 -8.07 -21.01 -33.84
N GLU A 713 -6.82 -20.81 -34.24
CA GLU A 713 -5.81 -21.88 -34.24
C GLU A 713 -5.49 -22.38 -32.81
N LEU A 714 -5.45 -21.46 -31.83
CA LEU A 714 -5.29 -21.80 -30.41
C LEU A 714 -6.45 -22.67 -29.89
N VAL A 715 -7.70 -22.23 -30.14
CA VAL A 715 -8.91 -22.94 -29.70
C VAL A 715 -9.02 -24.29 -30.43
N GLN A 716 -8.70 -24.37 -31.73
CA GLN A 716 -8.66 -25.63 -32.47
C GLN A 716 -7.59 -26.60 -31.92
N GLY A 717 -6.40 -26.09 -31.59
CA GLY A 717 -5.37 -26.84 -30.89
C GLY A 717 -5.89 -27.42 -29.58
N PHE A 718 -6.34 -26.54 -28.70
CA PHE A 718 -6.82 -26.87 -27.35
C PHE A 718 -8.00 -27.86 -27.37
N TYR A 719 -9.08 -27.58 -28.09
CA TYR A 719 -10.26 -28.45 -28.17
C TYR A 719 -9.98 -29.82 -28.82
N SER A 720 -8.93 -29.93 -29.66
CA SER A 720 -8.51 -31.23 -30.19
C SER A 720 -7.67 -32.01 -29.17
N ALA A 721 -6.99 -31.32 -28.25
CA ALA A 721 -6.18 -31.89 -27.18
C ALA A 721 -6.94 -32.20 -25.88
N LEU A 722 -8.18 -31.72 -25.71
CA LEU A 722 -8.99 -31.96 -24.49
C LEU A 722 -8.96 -33.44 -24.04
N PRO A 723 -9.22 -34.46 -24.89
CA PRO A 723 -9.14 -35.88 -24.51
C PRO A 723 -7.74 -36.41 -24.15
N GLN A 724 -6.68 -35.60 -24.33
CA GLN A 724 -5.31 -35.89 -23.89
C GLN A 724 -4.95 -35.18 -22.57
N LEU A 725 -5.66 -34.12 -22.20
CA LEU A 725 -5.55 -33.44 -20.91
C LEU A 725 -6.34 -34.21 -19.84
N ASP A 726 -7.63 -34.46 -20.12
CA ASP A 726 -8.47 -35.42 -19.41
C ASP A 726 -9.33 -36.21 -20.42
N ALA A 727 -9.37 -37.54 -20.27
CA ALA A 727 -10.01 -38.43 -21.23
C ALA A 727 -11.55 -38.42 -21.18
N GLU A 728 -12.16 -37.80 -20.17
CA GLU A 728 -13.62 -37.67 -20.05
C GLU A 728 -14.13 -36.40 -20.75
N ILE A 729 -13.28 -35.41 -21.05
CA ILE A 729 -13.66 -34.13 -21.67
C ILE A 729 -13.59 -34.22 -23.21
N ASP A 730 -14.74 -34.36 -23.86
CA ASP A 730 -14.88 -34.32 -25.33
C ASP A 730 -15.95 -33.33 -25.81
N SER A 731 -16.12 -32.20 -25.11
CA SER A 731 -17.09 -31.17 -25.50
C SER A 731 -16.78 -30.59 -26.89
N ALA A 732 -17.83 -30.30 -27.66
CA ALA A 732 -17.77 -29.52 -28.89
C ALA A 732 -18.57 -28.22 -28.78
N ASP A 733 -19.21 -27.98 -27.64
CA ASP A 733 -20.01 -26.78 -27.38
C ASP A 733 -19.06 -25.64 -26.98
N PHE A 734 -19.16 -24.52 -27.69
CA PHE A 734 -18.29 -23.35 -27.53
C PHE A 734 -19.09 -22.16 -27.05
N HIS A 735 -18.72 -21.70 -25.87
CA HIS A 735 -19.21 -20.49 -25.24
C HIS A 735 -18.03 -19.54 -25.12
N LEU A 736 -18.24 -18.26 -25.43
CA LEU A 736 -17.22 -17.23 -25.27
C LEU A 736 -17.84 -16.06 -24.53
N TRP A 737 -17.14 -15.63 -23.49
CA TRP A 737 -17.47 -14.47 -22.68
C TRP A 737 -16.30 -13.50 -22.71
N THR A 738 -16.63 -12.22 -22.84
CA THR A 738 -15.65 -11.17 -23.02
C THR A 738 -16.05 -9.92 -22.25
N GLU A 739 -15.07 -9.12 -21.85
CA GLU A 739 -15.28 -7.94 -21.02
C GLU A 739 -14.52 -6.73 -21.59
N SER A 740 -15.04 -5.50 -21.45
CA SER A 740 -14.36 -4.26 -21.85
C SER A 740 -14.12 -4.16 -23.37
N PHE A 741 -12.87 -3.97 -23.82
CA PHE A 741 -12.48 -4.14 -25.24
C PHE A 741 -12.84 -5.54 -25.80
N GLY A 742 -13.19 -6.49 -24.95
CA GLY A 742 -13.89 -7.72 -25.26
C GLY A 742 -15.14 -7.58 -26.12
N GLY A 743 -15.79 -6.42 -26.12
CA GLY A 743 -16.87 -6.12 -27.07
C GLY A 743 -16.42 -6.07 -28.54
N HIS A 744 -15.14 -5.83 -28.82
CA HIS A 744 -14.54 -6.02 -30.16
C HIS A 744 -14.17 -7.50 -30.39
N TRP A 745 -13.54 -8.16 -29.41
CA TRP A 745 -13.15 -9.57 -29.49
C TRP A 745 -14.34 -10.48 -29.83
N GLY A 746 -15.43 -10.41 -29.05
CA GLY A 746 -16.56 -11.33 -29.11
C GLY A 746 -17.17 -11.46 -30.52
N PRO A 747 -17.72 -10.37 -31.11
CA PRO A 747 -18.32 -10.40 -32.44
C PRO A 747 -17.32 -10.74 -33.55
N ALA A 748 -16.07 -10.26 -33.45
CA ALA A 748 -15.02 -10.56 -34.42
C ALA A 748 -14.66 -12.04 -34.45
N PHE A 749 -14.42 -12.62 -33.26
CA PHE A 749 -14.01 -14.00 -33.07
C PHE A 749 -15.14 -14.94 -33.48
N PHE A 750 -16.37 -14.73 -33.00
CA PHE A 750 -17.55 -15.51 -33.41
C PHE A 750 -17.73 -15.52 -34.93
N THR A 751 -17.64 -14.35 -35.58
CA THR A 751 -17.85 -14.25 -37.03
C THR A 751 -16.76 -15.00 -37.80
N TYR A 752 -15.51 -14.92 -37.35
CA TYR A 752 -14.39 -15.66 -37.95
C TYR A 752 -14.54 -17.18 -37.72
N PHE A 753 -14.80 -17.60 -36.49
CA PHE A 753 -14.93 -19.01 -36.10
C PHE A 753 -16.10 -19.68 -36.83
N HIS A 754 -17.24 -18.98 -36.99
CA HIS A 754 -18.37 -19.45 -37.79
C HIS A 754 -17.99 -19.64 -39.27
N ALA A 755 -17.25 -18.69 -39.86
CA ALA A 755 -16.78 -18.82 -41.24
C ALA A 755 -15.78 -19.98 -41.42
N GLN A 756 -14.95 -20.28 -40.42
CA GLN A 756 -14.07 -21.46 -40.44
C GLN A 756 -14.85 -22.76 -40.29
N ASN A 757 -15.85 -22.82 -39.41
CA ASN A 757 -16.78 -23.95 -39.31
C ASN A 757 -17.48 -24.25 -40.64
N GLU A 758 -17.97 -23.24 -41.36
CA GLU A 758 -18.50 -23.42 -42.72
C GLU A 758 -17.44 -23.89 -43.73
N ALA A 759 -16.18 -23.45 -43.58
CA ALA A 759 -15.09 -23.85 -44.46
C ALA A 759 -14.69 -25.33 -44.25
N LEU A 760 -14.78 -25.84 -43.02
CA LEU A 760 -14.61 -27.27 -42.70
C LEU A 760 -15.67 -28.11 -43.42
N ASP A 761 -16.96 -27.72 -43.32
CA ASP A 761 -18.07 -28.39 -44.02
C ASP A 761 -17.84 -28.44 -45.55
N LYS A 762 -17.34 -27.34 -46.14
CA LYS A 762 -17.10 -27.22 -47.59
C LYS A 762 -15.87 -28.00 -48.07
N LYS A 763 -14.84 -28.16 -47.23
CA LYS A 763 -13.57 -28.82 -47.60
C LYS A 763 -13.61 -30.34 -47.42
N ASN A 764 -14.57 -30.88 -46.66
CA ASN A 764 -14.66 -32.32 -46.31
C ASN A 764 -13.32 -32.89 -45.79
N THR A 765 -12.63 -32.08 -44.96
CA THR A 765 -11.35 -32.44 -44.34
C THR A 765 -11.57 -33.01 -42.95
N THR A 766 -10.67 -33.90 -42.51
CA THR A 766 -10.62 -34.40 -41.12
C THR A 766 -9.67 -33.58 -40.23
N SER A 767 -9.07 -32.51 -40.76
CA SER A 767 -8.20 -31.59 -40.02
C SER A 767 -9.00 -30.39 -39.49
N GLY A 768 -9.30 -30.40 -38.19
CA GLY A 768 -10.08 -29.35 -37.50
C GLY A 768 -11.35 -29.89 -36.84
N ARG A 769 -11.67 -29.39 -35.65
CA ARG A 769 -12.84 -29.76 -34.86
C ARG A 769 -13.92 -28.70 -35.06
N LYS A 770 -15.10 -29.10 -35.54
CA LYS A 770 -16.24 -28.18 -35.65
C LYS A 770 -16.70 -27.78 -34.25
N LEU A 771 -16.80 -26.47 -34.00
CA LEU A 771 -17.32 -25.93 -32.75
C LEU A 771 -18.81 -25.63 -32.89
N HIS A 772 -19.63 -26.08 -31.94
CA HIS A 772 -21.02 -25.65 -31.85
C HIS A 772 -21.05 -24.30 -31.13
N MET A 773 -21.16 -23.21 -31.89
CA MET A 773 -21.23 -21.86 -31.36
C MET A 773 -22.55 -21.68 -30.58
N LYS A 774 -22.52 -21.59 -29.24
CA LYS A 774 -23.73 -21.58 -28.38
C LYS A 774 -24.12 -20.21 -27.86
N SER A 775 -23.19 -19.51 -27.21
CA SER A 775 -23.49 -18.23 -26.60
C SER A 775 -22.31 -17.27 -26.57
N LEU A 776 -22.59 -16.00 -26.83
CA LEU A 776 -21.69 -14.87 -26.61
C LEU A 776 -22.22 -14.05 -25.43
N GLY A 777 -21.42 -13.89 -24.38
CA GLY A 777 -21.67 -12.85 -23.38
C GLY A 777 -20.66 -11.73 -23.52
N ILE A 778 -21.11 -10.48 -23.40
CA ILE A 778 -20.27 -9.28 -23.39
C ILE A 778 -20.61 -8.50 -22.13
N VAL A 779 -19.63 -8.37 -21.23
CA VAL A 779 -19.68 -7.55 -20.02
C VAL A 779 -19.09 -6.18 -20.35
N ASN A 780 -19.81 -5.11 -20.00
CA ASN A 780 -19.34 -3.72 -20.04
C ASN A 780 -18.49 -3.41 -21.28
N GLY A 781 -19.07 -3.68 -22.46
CA GLY A 781 -18.29 -3.83 -23.69
C GLY A 781 -18.24 -2.59 -24.58
N ILE A 782 -17.08 -2.26 -25.13
CA ILE A 782 -17.00 -1.40 -26.32
C ILE A 782 -17.20 -2.29 -27.54
N VAL A 783 -18.26 -2.06 -28.33
CA VAL A 783 -18.60 -2.85 -29.53
C VAL A 783 -18.73 -1.96 -30.77
N ASP A 784 -19.21 -0.74 -30.60
CA ASP A 784 -19.50 0.19 -31.69
C ASP A 784 -19.39 1.65 -31.22
N GLU A 785 -18.19 2.22 -31.30
CA GLU A 785 -17.95 3.64 -31.00
C GLU A 785 -18.93 4.59 -31.71
N PRO A 786 -19.25 4.46 -33.02
CA PRO A 786 -20.24 5.33 -33.68
C PRO A 786 -21.60 5.38 -32.98
N THR A 787 -21.98 4.34 -32.23
CA THR A 787 -23.18 4.28 -31.39
C THR A 787 -22.92 4.66 -29.93
N GLN A 788 -21.78 4.29 -29.36
CA GLN A 788 -21.50 4.38 -27.92
C GLN A 788 -20.84 5.70 -27.48
N THR A 789 -20.02 6.37 -28.30
CA THR A 789 -19.20 7.52 -27.86
C THR A 789 -20.04 8.70 -27.34
N GLU A 790 -21.23 8.96 -27.89
CA GLU A 790 -22.13 10.02 -27.38
C GLU A 790 -22.51 9.81 -25.91
N TYR A 791 -22.58 8.55 -25.48
CA TYR A 791 -23.04 8.19 -24.14
C TYR A 791 -21.96 8.36 -23.08
N LEU A 792 -20.66 8.34 -23.43
CA LEU A 792 -19.58 8.79 -22.53
C LEU A 792 -19.83 10.22 -22.05
N LEU A 793 -20.24 11.12 -22.95
CA LEU A 793 -20.58 12.49 -22.58
C LEU A 793 -21.90 12.57 -21.80
N ARG A 794 -22.97 11.92 -22.28
CA ARG A 794 -24.29 11.97 -21.63
C ARG A 794 -24.26 11.39 -20.22
N PHE A 795 -23.57 10.28 -20.00
CA PHE A 795 -23.47 9.63 -18.69
C PHE A 795 -22.86 10.55 -17.60
N THR A 796 -22.05 11.55 -17.97
CA THR A 796 -21.56 12.56 -17.01
C THR A 796 -22.65 13.40 -16.32
N ARG A 797 -23.87 13.40 -16.85
CA ARG A 797 -25.06 14.06 -16.28
C ARG A 797 -26.28 13.14 -16.13
N GLU A 798 -26.38 12.10 -16.96
CA GLU A 798 -27.54 11.21 -17.09
C GLU A 798 -27.34 9.85 -16.41
N ASN A 799 -26.26 9.68 -15.64
CA ASN A 799 -26.07 8.51 -14.77
C ASN A 799 -27.19 8.39 -13.73
N THR A 800 -27.42 7.15 -13.31
CA THR A 800 -28.49 6.75 -12.39
C THR A 800 -28.20 7.03 -10.91
N TYR A 801 -27.06 7.68 -10.64
CA TYR A 801 -26.59 8.10 -9.33
C TYR A 801 -26.88 9.58 -9.04
N GLY A 802 -27.38 10.33 -10.04
CA GLY A 802 -27.67 11.76 -9.94
C GLY A 802 -26.42 12.65 -9.86
N LEU A 803 -25.26 12.12 -10.26
CA LEU A 803 -23.97 12.80 -10.17
C LEU A 803 -23.75 13.73 -11.37
N THR A 804 -23.12 14.88 -11.13
CA THR A 804 -22.68 15.81 -12.19
C THR A 804 -21.16 15.74 -12.29
N LEU A 805 -20.66 14.82 -13.12
CA LEU A 805 -19.24 14.46 -13.16
C LEU A 805 -18.36 15.55 -13.79
N ILE A 806 -18.91 16.36 -14.71
CA ILE A 806 -18.26 17.53 -15.32
C ILE A 806 -19.21 18.74 -15.29
N ASN A 807 -18.68 19.96 -15.27
CA ASN A 807 -19.52 21.18 -15.29
C ASN A 807 -20.07 21.49 -16.70
N ASP A 808 -21.04 22.38 -16.75
CA ASP A 808 -21.74 22.77 -17.98
C ASP A 808 -20.82 23.29 -19.09
N THR A 809 -19.76 24.03 -18.76
CA THR A 809 -18.84 24.55 -19.79
C THR A 809 -17.99 23.45 -20.42
N VAL A 810 -17.62 22.42 -19.64
CA VAL A 810 -16.90 21.25 -20.14
C VAL A 810 -17.83 20.36 -20.95
N TYR A 811 -19.06 20.14 -20.48
CA TYR A 811 -20.06 19.38 -21.23
C TYR A 811 -20.36 20.06 -22.58
N ASP A 812 -20.67 21.36 -22.59
CA ASP A 812 -20.99 22.10 -23.82
C ASP A 812 -19.80 22.13 -24.80
N HIS A 813 -18.57 22.01 -24.29
CA HIS A 813 -17.37 21.85 -25.12
C HIS A 813 -17.30 20.46 -25.77
N GLY A 814 -17.52 19.39 -25.00
CA GLY A 814 -17.59 18.02 -25.53
C GLY A 814 -18.75 17.83 -26.51
N ASP A 815 -19.90 18.44 -26.23
CA ASP A 815 -21.10 18.45 -27.08
C ASP A 815 -20.79 19.08 -28.46
N PHE A 816 -20.07 20.20 -28.45
CA PHE A 816 -19.56 20.85 -29.64
C PHE A 816 -18.49 20.01 -30.36
N ALA A 817 -17.54 19.42 -29.63
CA ALA A 817 -16.47 18.63 -30.22
C ALA A 817 -16.96 17.31 -30.85
N LEU A 818 -17.99 16.71 -30.27
CA LEU A 818 -18.69 15.54 -30.80
C LEU A 818 -19.39 15.85 -32.13
N ARG A 819 -20.15 16.96 -32.19
CA ARG A 819 -21.10 17.23 -33.30
C ARG A 819 -20.70 18.29 -34.31
N ARG A 820 -19.59 19.02 -34.12
CA ARG A 820 -19.10 19.99 -35.11
C ARG A 820 -18.65 19.29 -36.41
N PRO A 821 -18.60 20.00 -37.56
CA PRO A 821 -17.94 19.48 -38.76
C PRO A 821 -16.46 19.14 -38.49
N GLY A 822 -16.04 17.94 -38.87
CA GLY A 822 -14.74 17.37 -38.50
C GLY A 822 -14.56 17.19 -36.98
N GLY A 823 -15.66 16.94 -36.27
CA GLY A 823 -15.70 16.48 -34.88
C GLY A 823 -15.73 14.95 -34.78
N CYS A 824 -15.77 14.43 -33.56
CA CYS A 824 -15.65 12.99 -33.29
C CYS A 824 -16.67 12.14 -34.09
N GLN A 825 -17.96 12.47 -34.07
CA GLN A 825 -18.99 11.65 -34.74
C GLN A 825 -18.78 11.57 -36.25
N GLU A 826 -18.47 12.69 -36.92
CA GLU A 826 -18.25 12.69 -38.38
C GLU A 826 -17.00 11.85 -38.76
N MET A 827 -15.98 11.83 -37.90
CA MET A 827 -14.81 10.98 -38.13
C MET A 827 -15.10 9.49 -37.90
N LEU A 828 -15.89 9.14 -36.89
CA LEU A 828 -16.37 7.77 -36.65
C LEU A 828 -17.25 7.27 -37.80
N ASP A 829 -18.22 8.06 -38.24
CA ASP A 829 -19.08 7.76 -39.39
C ASP A 829 -18.24 7.57 -40.68
N TYR A 830 -17.22 8.40 -40.89
CA TYR A 830 -16.31 8.28 -42.02
C TYR A 830 -15.47 6.99 -41.94
N CYS A 831 -14.85 6.70 -40.80
CA CYS A 831 -14.17 5.43 -40.51
C CYS A 831 -15.08 4.23 -40.81
N ALA A 832 -16.31 4.25 -40.29
CA ALA A 832 -17.30 3.20 -40.47
C ALA A 832 -17.64 2.96 -41.96
N SER A 833 -17.76 4.03 -42.74
CA SER A 833 -18.13 4.01 -44.17
C SER A 833 -17.08 3.42 -45.12
N LEU A 834 -15.81 3.35 -44.69
CA LEU A 834 -14.69 2.91 -45.54
C LEU A 834 -14.58 1.39 -45.61
N ASP A 835 -14.02 0.89 -46.71
CA ASP A 835 -13.81 -0.55 -46.91
C ASP A 835 -12.94 -1.16 -45.79
N ARG A 836 -13.38 -2.31 -45.26
CA ARG A 836 -12.85 -2.90 -44.02
C ARG A 836 -11.36 -3.26 -44.08
N GLU A 837 -10.88 -3.69 -45.24
CA GLU A 837 -9.50 -4.12 -45.46
C GLU A 837 -8.60 -2.98 -45.97
N SER A 838 -9.13 -1.76 -46.13
CA SER A 838 -8.39 -0.65 -46.74
C SER A 838 -7.46 0.06 -45.76
N LEU A 839 -6.24 0.38 -46.21
CA LEU A 839 -5.30 1.23 -45.45
C LEU A 839 -5.90 2.60 -45.12
N THR A 840 -6.76 3.13 -45.99
CA THR A 840 -7.50 4.38 -45.76
C THR A 840 -8.41 4.29 -44.53
N ARG A 841 -9.07 3.14 -44.31
CA ARG A 841 -9.89 2.91 -43.11
C ARG A 841 -9.04 2.94 -41.85
N ARG A 842 -7.93 2.19 -41.79
CA ARG A 842 -7.01 2.18 -40.63
C ARG A 842 -6.60 3.59 -40.20
N VAL A 843 -6.14 4.40 -41.15
CA VAL A 843 -5.75 5.80 -40.89
C VAL A 843 -6.94 6.67 -40.45
N ALA A 844 -8.11 6.52 -41.08
CA ALA A 844 -9.30 7.28 -40.70
C ALA A 844 -9.84 6.90 -39.32
N CYS A 845 -9.84 5.61 -38.98
CA CYS A 845 -10.30 5.12 -37.67
C CYS A 845 -9.32 5.49 -36.55
N SER A 846 -8.00 5.38 -36.77
CA SER A 846 -7.02 5.84 -35.78
C SER A 846 -7.13 7.36 -35.54
N ALA A 847 -7.33 8.16 -36.60
CA ALA A 847 -7.60 9.59 -36.46
C ALA A 847 -8.92 9.89 -35.71
N ALA A 848 -9.98 9.13 -36.00
CA ALA A 848 -11.27 9.24 -35.31
C ALA A 848 -11.13 8.94 -33.81
N GLN A 849 -10.47 7.81 -33.48
CA GLN A 849 -10.16 7.41 -32.10
C GLN A 849 -9.46 8.55 -31.36
N PHE A 850 -8.31 9.05 -31.84
CA PHE A 850 -7.57 10.09 -31.12
C PHE A 850 -8.37 11.37 -30.90
N VAL A 851 -9.27 11.75 -31.83
CA VAL A 851 -10.16 12.91 -31.65
C VAL A 851 -11.24 12.62 -30.61
N CYS A 852 -11.88 11.46 -30.64
CA CYS A 852 -12.91 11.08 -29.67
C CYS A 852 -12.34 10.91 -28.25
N GLN A 853 -11.19 10.23 -28.12
CA GLN A 853 -10.53 10.01 -26.84
C GLN A 853 -9.99 11.32 -26.23
N ALA A 854 -9.53 12.27 -27.04
CA ALA A 854 -9.06 13.57 -26.53
C ALA A 854 -10.19 14.55 -26.22
N ASP A 855 -11.13 14.73 -27.16
CA ASP A 855 -12.10 15.83 -27.12
C ASP A 855 -13.48 15.44 -26.52
N VAL A 856 -13.74 14.14 -26.27
CA VAL A 856 -14.99 13.65 -25.65
C VAL A 856 -14.71 12.86 -24.38
N GLU A 857 -14.05 11.71 -24.47
CA GLU A 857 -13.74 10.82 -23.32
C GLU A 857 -12.80 11.49 -22.32
N GLY A 858 -11.70 12.07 -22.81
CA GLY A 858 -10.64 12.70 -22.02
C GLY A 858 -11.09 13.91 -21.20
N LEU A 859 -12.28 14.45 -21.47
CA LEU A 859 -12.89 15.49 -20.64
C LEU A 859 -13.20 14.98 -19.23
N TYR A 860 -13.56 13.71 -19.07
CA TYR A 860 -13.74 13.10 -17.74
C TYR A 860 -12.40 12.98 -17.00
N TYR A 861 -11.38 12.40 -17.64
CA TYR A 861 -10.04 12.21 -17.04
C TYR A 861 -9.28 13.52 -16.75
N GLN A 862 -9.73 14.65 -17.28
CA GLN A 862 -9.13 15.96 -17.05
C GLN A 862 -9.97 16.87 -16.14
N PHE A 863 -11.30 16.75 -16.16
CA PHE A 863 -12.22 17.68 -15.49
C PHE A 863 -13.25 16.99 -14.57
N GLY A 864 -13.10 15.70 -14.28
CA GLY A 864 -13.91 14.95 -13.31
C GLY A 864 -13.92 15.63 -11.94
N LEU A 865 -14.96 16.41 -11.64
CA LEU A 865 -14.95 17.40 -10.56
C LEU A 865 -14.93 16.79 -9.16
N GLU A 866 -15.39 15.55 -9.05
CA GLU A 866 -15.52 14.82 -7.78
C GLU A 866 -14.38 13.79 -7.56
N GLY A 867 -13.47 13.62 -8.52
CA GLY A 867 -12.37 12.64 -8.40
C GLY A 867 -12.83 11.19 -8.34
N ARG A 868 -13.92 10.85 -9.05
CA ARG A 868 -14.53 9.52 -9.07
C ARG A 868 -13.81 8.57 -10.04
N GLY A 869 -13.99 7.27 -9.84
CA GLY A 869 -13.37 6.23 -10.67
C GLY A 869 -13.81 6.26 -12.14
N THR A 870 -13.02 5.63 -12.99
CA THR A 870 -13.30 5.39 -14.42
C THR A 870 -14.08 4.08 -14.63
N TYR A 871 -13.79 3.09 -13.80
CA TYR A 871 -14.41 1.77 -13.80
C TYR A 871 -15.58 1.70 -12.81
N ASP A 872 -15.56 2.48 -11.73
CA ASP A 872 -16.73 2.72 -10.88
C ASP A 872 -16.82 4.21 -10.45
N ILE A 873 -17.89 4.91 -10.86
CA ILE A 873 -18.14 6.30 -10.45
C ILE A 873 -18.54 6.43 -8.97
N VAL A 874 -18.89 5.36 -8.27
CA VAL A 874 -19.25 5.34 -6.86
C VAL A 874 -18.00 5.47 -5.98
N VAL A 875 -16.87 4.88 -6.42
CA VAL A 875 -15.53 4.98 -5.81
C VAL A 875 -14.95 6.39 -5.98
N VAL A 876 -14.21 6.86 -4.96
CA VAL A 876 -13.54 8.17 -4.93
C VAL A 876 -12.03 7.98 -4.83
N VAL A 877 -11.31 8.40 -5.88
CA VAL A 877 -9.85 8.26 -6.01
C VAL A 877 -9.14 9.49 -5.44
N VAL A 878 -8.27 9.28 -4.44
CA VAL A 878 -7.56 10.35 -3.73
C VAL A 878 -6.04 10.14 -3.84
N PRO A 879 -5.26 11.13 -4.33
CA PRO A 879 -5.66 12.48 -4.71
C PRO A 879 -6.37 12.54 -6.08
N VAL A 880 -7.30 13.49 -6.24
CA VAL A 880 -8.15 13.73 -7.43
C VAL A 880 -7.37 13.80 -8.77
N GLN A 881 -6.06 14.07 -8.74
CA GLN A 881 -5.19 14.06 -9.92
C GLN A 881 -4.82 12.64 -10.41
N ARG A 882 -5.20 11.57 -9.70
CA ARG A 882 -4.91 10.16 -10.00
C ARG A 882 -6.10 9.35 -10.54
N ALA A 883 -7.20 9.97 -10.96
CA ALA A 883 -8.32 9.27 -11.61
C ALA A 883 -7.98 8.70 -13.02
N ARG A 884 -6.74 8.27 -13.25
CA ARG A 884 -6.23 7.65 -14.47
C ARG A 884 -5.76 6.24 -14.11
N SER A 885 -6.62 5.27 -14.44
CA SER A 885 -6.42 3.82 -14.45
C SER A 885 -5.97 3.16 -13.13
N GLY A 886 -6.88 2.42 -12.49
CA GLY A 886 -6.55 1.26 -11.65
C GLY A 886 -6.59 1.48 -10.14
N ASP A 887 -6.74 2.73 -9.68
CA ASP A 887 -6.94 3.05 -8.24
C ASP A 887 -8.39 2.76 -7.78
N ASP A 888 -9.26 2.32 -8.69
CA ASP A 888 -10.70 2.07 -8.55
C ASP A 888 -11.15 0.65 -8.96
N VAL A 889 -10.20 -0.27 -9.16
CA VAL A 889 -10.45 -1.73 -9.28
C VAL A 889 -9.81 -2.46 -8.09
N PRO A 890 -10.15 -3.74 -7.85
CA PRO A 890 -9.64 -4.48 -6.69
C PRO A 890 -8.10 -4.67 -6.67
N PRO A 891 -7.51 -4.99 -5.49
CA PRO A 891 -6.06 -5.01 -5.33
C PRO A 891 -5.32 -6.08 -6.17
N ASP A 892 -4.33 -5.66 -6.97
CA ASP A 892 -3.65 -6.48 -7.98
C ASP A 892 -2.59 -7.47 -7.46
N PHE A 893 -2.74 -7.95 -6.22
CA PHE A 893 -1.78 -8.82 -5.51
C PHE A 893 -1.34 -10.05 -6.33
N TRP A 894 -2.25 -10.58 -7.15
CA TRP A 894 -2.00 -11.70 -8.05
C TRP A 894 -0.84 -11.44 -9.04
N ARG A 895 -0.62 -10.21 -9.49
CA ARG A 895 0.48 -9.88 -10.44
C ARG A 895 1.87 -10.01 -9.81
N ALA A 896 1.97 -9.69 -8.52
CA ALA A 896 3.19 -9.92 -7.74
C ALA A 896 3.36 -11.42 -7.48
N TRP A 897 2.28 -12.11 -7.10
CA TRP A 897 2.26 -13.54 -6.82
C TRP A 897 2.65 -14.40 -8.03
N LEU A 898 2.17 -14.07 -9.23
CA LEU A 898 2.56 -14.69 -10.50
C LEU A 898 4.05 -14.57 -10.82
N ASN A 899 4.75 -13.57 -10.27
CA ASN A 899 6.20 -13.39 -10.42
C ASN A 899 7.03 -14.11 -9.36
N THR A 900 6.41 -14.89 -8.45
CA THR A 900 7.15 -15.68 -7.47
C THR A 900 7.62 -17.02 -8.04
N SER A 901 8.84 -17.44 -7.69
CA SER A 901 9.43 -18.69 -8.20
C SER A 901 8.60 -19.96 -7.95
N PRO A 902 7.89 -20.15 -6.81
CA PRO A 902 7.02 -21.31 -6.62
C PRO A 902 5.85 -21.32 -7.59
N VAL A 903 5.20 -20.17 -7.80
CA VAL A 903 4.05 -20.03 -8.70
C VAL A 903 4.48 -20.22 -10.15
N GLN A 904 5.55 -19.57 -10.61
CA GLN A 904 6.09 -19.77 -11.97
C GLN A 904 6.43 -21.24 -12.24
N SER A 905 7.06 -21.91 -11.27
CA SER A 905 7.41 -23.33 -11.35
C SER A 905 6.17 -24.24 -11.40
N ALA A 906 5.12 -23.94 -10.63
CA ALA A 906 3.86 -24.68 -10.66
C ALA A 906 3.09 -24.46 -11.96
N LEU A 907 3.05 -23.21 -12.45
CA LEU A 907 2.38 -22.83 -13.70
C LEU A 907 3.08 -23.35 -14.96
N GLY A 908 4.37 -23.71 -14.87
CA GLY A 908 5.17 -24.20 -15.99
C GLY A 908 5.74 -23.08 -16.88
N VAL A 909 5.95 -21.89 -16.32
CA VAL A 909 6.47 -20.71 -17.03
C VAL A 909 7.88 -20.34 -16.57
N ASP A 910 8.66 -19.77 -17.49
CA ASP A 910 10.03 -19.28 -17.27
C ASP A 910 10.24 -17.81 -17.71
N LEU A 911 9.14 -17.09 -17.94
CA LEU A 911 9.07 -15.66 -18.21
C LEU A 911 8.61 -14.89 -16.96
N ASN A 912 9.08 -13.64 -16.81
CA ASN A 912 8.49 -12.70 -15.86
C ASN A 912 7.09 -12.30 -16.36
N TYR A 913 6.11 -12.26 -15.46
CA TYR A 913 4.77 -11.79 -15.80
C TYR A 913 4.80 -10.27 -16.00
N THR A 914 4.30 -9.78 -17.14
CA THR A 914 4.30 -8.37 -17.50
C THR A 914 3.01 -7.91 -18.16
N SER A 915 2.53 -6.73 -17.77
CA SER A 915 1.53 -5.98 -18.54
C SER A 915 2.21 -5.20 -19.67
N SER A 916 1.59 -5.12 -20.85
CA SER A 916 2.21 -4.53 -22.04
C SER A 916 1.31 -3.53 -22.77
N ASN A 917 1.65 -2.24 -22.65
CA ASN A 917 1.02 -1.18 -23.46
C ASN A 917 1.44 -1.24 -24.94
N ALA A 918 2.38 -2.11 -25.33
CA ALA A 918 2.79 -2.24 -26.74
C ALA A 918 1.62 -2.75 -27.61
N ILE A 919 0.79 -3.64 -27.07
CA ILE A 919 -0.44 -4.12 -27.72
C ILE A 919 -1.45 -2.98 -27.81
N TYR A 920 -1.80 -2.35 -26.68
CA TYR A 920 -2.70 -1.19 -26.61
C TYR A 920 -2.34 -0.10 -27.64
N ASN A 921 -1.05 0.24 -27.72
CA ASN A 921 -0.53 1.24 -28.66
C ASN A 921 -0.67 0.78 -30.13
N ALA A 922 -0.39 -0.48 -30.45
CA ALA A 922 -0.56 -1.00 -31.81
C ALA A 922 -2.03 -1.00 -32.25
N PHE A 923 -2.96 -1.37 -31.37
CA PHE A 923 -4.41 -1.30 -31.61
C PHE A 923 -4.90 0.14 -31.78
N SER A 924 -4.34 1.08 -31.02
CA SER A 924 -4.65 2.51 -31.17
C SER A 924 -4.15 3.09 -32.51
N LEU A 925 -2.96 2.64 -32.95
CA LEU A 925 -2.37 3.06 -34.22
C LEU A 925 -2.99 2.38 -35.45
N SER A 926 -3.56 1.18 -35.30
CA SER A 926 -4.36 0.53 -36.34
C SER A 926 -5.76 1.14 -36.47
N GLY A 927 -6.24 1.78 -35.39
CA GLY A 927 -7.57 2.38 -35.28
C GLY A 927 -8.66 1.38 -34.93
N ASP A 928 -8.35 0.25 -34.32
CA ASP A 928 -9.33 -0.80 -34.06
C ASP A 928 -10.38 -0.40 -33.00
N PHE A 929 -10.04 0.46 -32.03
CA PHE A 929 -11.02 1.04 -31.08
C PHE A 929 -12.21 1.71 -31.79
N ALA A 930 -11.91 2.54 -32.80
CA ALA A 930 -12.94 3.23 -33.58
C ALA A 930 -13.61 2.32 -34.63
N ALA A 931 -13.23 1.04 -34.74
CA ALA A 931 -13.75 0.16 -35.77
C ALA A 931 -15.10 -0.44 -35.34
N PRO A 932 -16.23 -0.17 -36.03
CA PRO A 932 -17.53 -0.73 -35.67
C PRO A 932 -17.62 -2.25 -35.86
N TYR A 933 -17.93 -2.96 -34.77
CA TYR A 933 -18.21 -4.40 -34.74
C TYR A 933 -19.70 -4.75 -34.56
N LEU A 934 -20.61 -3.76 -34.44
CA LEU A 934 -22.07 -3.99 -34.47
C LEU A 934 -22.54 -4.80 -35.70
N PRO A 935 -22.05 -4.57 -36.95
CA PRO A 935 -22.46 -5.37 -38.10
C PRO A 935 -21.91 -6.80 -38.11
N ASP A 936 -21.02 -7.15 -37.19
CA ASP A 936 -20.63 -8.53 -36.92
C ASP A 936 -21.57 -9.14 -35.87
N LEU A 937 -21.89 -8.41 -34.79
CA LEU A 937 -22.90 -8.80 -33.79
C LEU A 937 -24.27 -9.09 -34.44
N GLU A 938 -24.72 -8.27 -35.39
CA GLU A 938 -25.96 -8.48 -36.16
C GLU A 938 -26.01 -9.83 -36.89
N LYS A 939 -24.85 -10.37 -37.33
CA LYS A 939 -24.78 -11.69 -37.99
C LYS A 939 -25.00 -12.82 -36.98
N LEU A 940 -24.47 -12.69 -35.76
CA LEU A 940 -24.66 -13.67 -34.69
C LEU A 940 -26.15 -13.83 -34.36
N LEU A 941 -26.91 -12.73 -34.40
CA LEU A 941 -28.36 -12.71 -34.16
C LEU A 941 -29.19 -13.38 -35.27
N ALA A 942 -28.58 -13.74 -36.40
CA ALA A 942 -29.18 -14.58 -37.44
C ALA A 942 -28.82 -16.08 -37.27
N TRP A 943 -27.98 -16.43 -36.28
CA TRP A 943 -27.56 -17.79 -35.96
C TRP A 943 -28.22 -18.30 -34.68
N ASP A 944 -28.00 -19.56 -34.34
CA ASP A 944 -28.56 -20.20 -33.14
C ASP A 944 -27.80 -19.82 -31.84
N VAL A 945 -27.28 -18.59 -31.76
CA VAL A 945 -26.39 -18.11 -30.68
C VAL A 945 -27.20 -17.27 -29.68
N GLN A 946 -27.11 -17.58 -28.38
CA GLN A 946 -27.63 -16.69 -27.34
C GLN A 946 -26.63 -15.56 -27.06
N VAL A 947 -27.08 -14.32 -27.16
CA VAL A 947 -26.26 -13.12 -27.01
C VAL A 947 -26.74 -12.35 -25.79
N SER A 948 -25.87 -12.25 -24.78
CA SER A 948 -26.14 -11.54 -23.53
C SER A 948 -25.23 -10.33 -23.41
N LEU A 949 -25.81 -9.13 -23.49
CA LEU A 949 -25.16 -7.87 -23.21
C LEU A 949 -25.41 -7.53 -21.74
N VAL A 950 -24.35 -7.46 -20.93
CA VAL A 950 -24.42 -7.22 -19.47
C VAL A 950 -23.63 -5.97 -19.16
N TYR A 951 -24.23 -5.01 -18.46
CA TYR A 951 -23.62 -3.72 -18.17
C TYR A 951 -23.87 -3.35 -16.71
N GLY A 952 -22.80 -3.14 -15.93
CA GLY A 952 -22.88 -2.47 -14.64
C GLY A 952 -23.30 -1.01 -14.81
N ASP A 953 -24.14 -0.51 -13.91
CA ASP A 953 -24.71 0.83 -14.04
C ASP A 953 -23.87 1.98 -13.46
N ALA A 954 -22.78 1.64 -12.77
CA ALA A 954 -21.80 2.57 -12.21
C ALA A 954 -20.53 2.75 -13.07
N ASP A 955 -20.32 1.91 -14.08
CA ASP A 955 -19.22 2.05 -15.05
C ASP A 955 -19.36 3.33 -15.86
N TYR A 956 -18.29 4.12 -15.97
CA TYR A 956 -18.20 5.26 -16.89
C TYR A 956 -17.70 4.85 -18.28
N ILE A 957 -16.55 4.18 -18.36
CA ILE A 957 -15.80 3.97 -19.61
C ILE A 957 -16.55 3.08 -20.59
N CYS A 958 -17.34 2.11 -20.10
CA CYS A 958 -18.22 1.29 -20.93
C CYS A 958 -19.67 1.33 -20.44
N ASN A 959 -20.12 2.52 -20.03
CA ASN A 959 -21.42 2.73 -19.39
C ASN A 959 -22.64 2.07 -20.07
N TRP A 960 -23.60 1.68 -19.23
CA TRP A 960 -24.83 0.99 -19.63
C TRP A 960 -25.72 1.76 -20.61
N LEU A 961 -25.65 3.11 -20.66
CA LEU A 961 -26.44 3.89 -21.63
C LEU A 961 -25.95 3.62 -23.07
N GLY A 962 -24.64 3.55 -23.28
CA GLY A 962 -24.05 3.12 -24.55
C GLY A 962 -24.41 1.68 -24.88
N GLY A 963 -24.37 0.78 -23.88
CA GLY A 963 -24.79 -0.61 -24.02
C GLY A 963 -26.27 -0.78 -24.42
N GLU A 964 -27.18 0.01 -23.85
CA GLU A 964 -28.59 0.02 -24.24
C GLU A 964 -28.72 0.50 -25.69
N ALA A 965 -28.10 1.64 -26.02
CA ALA A 965 -28.15 2.22 -27.37
C ALA A 965 -27.67 1.24 -28.45
N LEU A 966 -26.54 0.55 -28.20
CA LEU A 966 -26.02 -0.54 -29.03
C LEU A 966 -27.08 -1.63 -29.25
N SER A 967 -27.72 -2.10 -28.18
CA SER A 967 -28.73 -3.17 -28.23
C SER A 967 -29.97 -2.77 -29.05
N LEU A 968 -30.37 -1.50 -29.00
CA LEU A 968 -31.52 -0.95 -29.72
C LEU A 968 -31.21 -0.62 -31.19
N ALA A 969 -29.95 -0.28 -31.48
CA ALA A 969 -29.44 0.02 -32.82
C ALA A 969 -29.31 -1.25 -33.69
N ALA A 970 -28.95 -2.39 -33.09
CA ALA A 970 -28.74 -3.67 -33.79
C ALA A 970 -29.90 -4.03 -34.74
N ASN A 971 -29.58 -4.20 -36.03
CA ASN A 971 -30.52 -4.46 -37.11
C ASN A 971 -30.53 -5.94 -37.53
N TRP A 972 -31.58 -6.65 -37.12
CA TRP A 972 -31.79 -8.08 -37.36
C TRP A 972 -33.30 -8.37 -37.42
N ALA A 973 -33.69 -9.63 -37.69
CA ALA A 973 -35.09 -10.01 -37.88
C ALA A 973 -36.00 -9.75 -36.65
N GLY A 974 -35.43 -9.61 -35.45
CA GLY A 974 -36.13 -9.34 -34.20
C GLY A 974 -36.12 -7.88 -33.73
N SER A 975 -35.44 -6.95 -34.40
CA SER A 975 -35.18 -5.61 -33.84
C SER A 975 -36.43 -4.82 -33.45
N GLU A 976 -37.52 -4.88 -34.23
CA GLU A 976 -38.79 -4.23 -33.84
C GLU A 976 -39.33 -4.82 -32.53
N ARG A 977 -39.27 -6.15 -32.38
CA ARG A 977 -39.76 -6.85 -31.19
C ARG A 977 -38.88 -6.66 -29.97
N PHE A 978 -37.56 -6.50 -30.16
CA PHE A 978 -36.64 -6.16 -29.09
C PHE A 978 -36.86 -4.72 -28.58
N ARG A 979 -37.11 -3.76 -29.48
CA ARG A 979 -37.49 -2.38 -29.11
C ARG A 979 -38.86 -2.30 -28.45
N ASP A 980 -39.82 -3.13 -28.88
CA ASP A 980 -41.14 -3.27 -28.24
C ASP A 980 -41.09 -3.99 -26.88
N ALA A 981 -40.04 -4.75 -26.58
CA ALA A 981 -39.89 -5.47 -25.31
C ALA A 981 -39.52 -4.51 -24.17
N GLY A 982 -40.16 -4.71 -23.02
CA GLY A 982 -39.92 -3.89 -21.82
C GLY A 982 -38.90 -4.51 -20.86
N TYR A 983 -38.33 -3.70 -19.98
CA TYR A 983 -37.48 -4.11 -18.88
C TYR A 983 -38.24 -4.94 -17.85
N THR A 984 -37.82 -6.17 -17.63
CA THR A 984 -38.30 -7.05 -16.55
C THR A 984 -37.17 -7.21 -15.53
N PRO A 985 -37.44 -7.15 -14.20
CA PRO A 985 -36.41 -7.32 -13.19
C PRO A 985 -35.62 -8.64 -13.34
N LEU A 986 -34.31 -8.54 -13.20
CA LEU A 986 -33.39 -9.67 -13.03
C LEU A 986 -33.56 -10.21 -11.61
N VAL A 987 -34.25 -11.33 -11.46
CA VAL A 987 -34.53 -11.94 -10.16
C VAL A 987 -33.66 -13.17 -9.93
N VAL A 988 -33.01 -13.23 -8.76
CA VAL A 988 -32.13 -14.31 -8.31
C VAL A 988 -32.46 -14.56 -6.83
N ASP A 989 -32.75 -15.82 -6.48
CA ASP A 989 -33.26 -16.25 -5.16
C ASP A 989 -34.45 -15.45 -4.57
N GLY A 990 -35.17 -14.72 -5.42
CA GLY A 990 -36.34 -13.92 -5.06
C GLY A 990 -36.07 -12.42 -4.88
N GLU A 991 -34.80 -12.00 -4.87
CA GLU A 991 -34.36 -10.61 -4.84
C GLU A 991 -34.03 -10.11 -6.26
N ALA A 992 -34.11 -8.79 -6.48
CA ALA A 992 -33.86 -8.16 -7.78
C ALA A 992 -32.52 -7.42 -7.80
N TYR A 993 -31.69 -7.67 -8.81
CA TYR A 993 -30.31 -7.17 -8.92
C TYR A 993 -30.05 -6.34 -10.20
N GLY A 994 -31.10 -6.05 -10.97
CA GLY A 994 -30.98 -5.41 -12.27
C GLY A 994 -32.27 -5.48 -13.07
N GLU A 995 -32.21 -5.05 -14.32
CA GLU A 995 -33.33 -5.13 -15.26
C GLU A 995 -32.87 -5.62 -16.64
N THR A 996 -33.60 -6.60 -17.18
CA THR A 996 -33.34 -7.19 -18.49
C THR A 996 -34.40 -6.77 -19.51
N ARG A 997 -33.95 -6.28 -20.67
CA ARG A 997 -34.71 -6.22 -21.91
C ARG A 997 -34.27 -7.40 -22.80
N GLN A 998 -35.17 -8.32 -23.13
CA GLN A 998 -34.85 -9.50 -23.95
C GLN A 998 -35.95 -9.78 -24.98
N TYR A 999 -35.54 -10.10 -26.20
CA TYR A 999 -36.41 -10.71 -27.22
C TYR A 999 -35.69 -11.88 -27.90
N GLY A 1000 -36.28 -13.07 -27.79
CA GLY A 1000 -35.65 -14.30 -28.22
C GLY A 1000 -34.26 -14.44 -27.59
N LYS A 1001 -33.25 -14.55 -28.44
CA LYS A 1001 -31.86 -14.82 -28.07
C LYS A 1001 -30.97 -13.60 -27.83
N LEU A 1002 -31.46 -12.36 -28.03
CA LEU A 1002 -30.76 -11.14 -27.62
C LEU A 1002 -31.31 -10.65 -26.28
N SER A 1003 -30.44 -10.48 -25.30
CA SER A 1003 -30.72 -9.74 -24.06
C SER A 1003 -29.77 -8.56 -23.88
N PHE A 1004 -30.29 -7.49 -23.30
CA PHE A 1004 -29.53 -6.42 -22.65
C PHE A 1004 -29.95 -6.39 -21.18
N THR A 1005 -28.97 -6.42 -20.27
CA THR A 1005 -29.19 -6.41 -18.83
C THR A 1005 -28.35 -5.31 -18.20
N ARG A 1006 -29.05 -4.36 -17.55
CA ARG A 1006 -28.43 -3.41 -16.63
C ARG A 1006 -28.37 -4.06 -15.26
N VAL A 1007 -27.17 -4.21 -14.71
CA VAL A 1007 -26.94 -4.68 -13.33
C VAL A 1007 -26.83 -3.45 -12.43
N TRP A 1008 -27.54 -3.45 -11.30
CA TRP A 1008 -27.52 -2.34 -10.35
C TRP A 1008 -26.31 -2.43 -9.42
N ASP A 1009 -25.79 -1.27 -9.03
CA ASP A 1009 -24.72 -1.13 -8.03
C ASP A 1009 -23.40 -1.83 -8.42
N ALA A 1010 -23.12 -1.89 -9.73
CA ALA A 1010 -21.95 -2.57 -10.31
C ALA A 1010 -21.16 -1.65 -11.27
N GLY A 1011 -19.83 -1.67 -11.15
CA GLY A 1011 -18.87 -0.98 -12.03
C GLY A 1011 -18.54 -1.75 -13.30
N HIS A 1012 -17.30 -1.63 -13.75
CA HIS A 1012 -16.76 -2.25 -14.97
C HIS A 1012 -16.62 -3.77 -14.82
N GLU A 1013 -15.87 -4.18 -13.80
CA GLU A 1013 -15.72 -5.57 -13.35
C GLU A 1013 -16.95 -5.99 -12.55
N VAL A 1014 -18.11 -6.05 -13.21
CA VAL A 1014 -19.41 -6.51 -12.64
C VAL A 1014 -19.30 -7.71 -11.68
N PRO A 1015 -18.42 -8.71 -11.88
CA PRO A 1015 -18.34 -9.86 -10.98
C PRO A 1015 -17.57 -9.57 -9.68
N CYS A 1016 -16.73 -8.53 -9.63
CA CYS A 1016 -15.78 -8.32 -8.53
C CYS A 1016 -16.26 -7.32 -7.46
N GLU A 1017 -17.31 -6.53 -7.72
CA GLU A 1017 -17.71 -5.39 -6.88
C GLU A 1017 -18.20 -5.73 -5.46
N PHE A 1018 -17.25 -5.75 -4.52
CA PHE A 1018 -17.27 -5.60 -3.05
C PHE A 1018 -18.42 -6.20 -2.21
N SER A 1019 -19.34 -6.94 -2.80
CA SER A 1019 -20.49 -7.51 -2.15
C SER A 1019 -20.73 -8.93 -2.66
N LEU A 1020 -20.77 -9.89 -1.72
CA LEU A 1020 -21.18 -11.27 -1.98
C LEU A 1020 -22.57 -11.35 -2.66
N SER A 1021 -23.36 -10.28 -2.60
CA SER A 1021 -24.65 -10.11 -3.27
C SER A 1021 -24.61 -10.00 -4.79
N LEU A 1022 -23.49 -9.59 -5.44
CA LEU A 1022 -23.43 -9.42 -6.90
C LEU A 1022 -22.78 -10.60 -7.66
N LEU A 1023 -21.95 -11.40 -6.98
CA LEU A 1023 -21.40 -12.65 -7.53
C LEU A 1023 -22.51 -13.64 -7.92
N ALA A 1024 -23.45 -13.92 -7.01
CA ALA A 1024 -24.54 -14.86 -7.24
C ALA A 1024 -25.40 -14.51 -8.48
N PRO A 1025 -25.92 -13.27 -8.66
CA PRO A 1025 -26.70 -12.95 -9.85
C PRO A 1025 -25.88 -12.96 -11.14
N PHE A 1026 -24.58 -12.64 -11.09
CA PHE A 1026 -23.73 -12.74 -12.28
C PHE A 1026 -23.47 -14.19 -12.72
N VAL A 1027 -23.19 -15.10 -11.77
CA VAL A 1027 -23.16 -16.55 -12.03
C VAL A 1027 -24.49 -17.04 -12.62
N ASP A 1028 -25.62 -16.48 -12.17
CA ASP A 1028 -26.92 -16.90 -12.66
C ASP A 1028 -27.23 -16.35 -14.08
N ILE A 1029 -26.79 -15.12 -14.43
CA ILE A 1029 -26.82 -14.64 -15.83
C ILE A 1029 -26.00 -15.56 -16.73
N PHE A 1030 -24.80 -15.97 -16.28
CA PHE A 1030 -23.95 -16.90 -17.01
C PHE A 1030 -24.63 -18.26 -17.23
N ASN A 1031 -25.10 -18.87 -16.15
CA ASN A 1031 -25.86 -20.13 -16.13
C ASN A 1031 -27.06 -20.08 -17.11
N ARG A 1032 -27.89 -19.03 -17.02
CA ARG A 1032 -29.06 -18.82 -17.88
C ARG A 1032 -28.67 -18.64 -19.35
N THR A 1033 -27.60 -17.89 -19.63
CA THR A 1033 -27.08 -17.68 -20.99
C THR A 1033 -26.55 -18.99 -21.60
N THR A 1034 -25.74 -19.72 -20.84
CA THR A 1034 -25.06 -20.95 -21.24
C THR A 1034 -26.04 -22.09 -21.51
N PHE A 1035 -27.07 -22.27 -20.67
CA PHE A 1035 -28.06 -23.35 -20.82
C PHE A 1035 -29.34 -22.94 -21.56
N GLY A 1036 -29.40 -21.73 -22.13
CA GLY A 1036 -30.49 -21.34 -23.03
C GLY A 1036 -31.79 -20.92 -22.35
N PHE A 1037 -31.73 -20.23 -21.22
CA PHE A 1037 -32.88 -19.71 -20.47
C PHE A 1037 -33.06 -18.20 -20.67
N ASP A 1038 -34.23 -17.69 -20.27
CA ASP A 1038 -34.45 -16.24 -20.15
C ASP A 1038 -33.59 -15.65 -19.02
N ILE A 1039 -32.98 -14.50 -19.27
CA ILE A 1039 -32.02 -13.92 -18.32
C ILE A 1039 -32.75 -13.32 -17.11
N ALA A 1040 -33.93 -12.74 -17.30
CA ALA A 1040 -34.69 -12.08 -16.23
C ALA A 1040 -35.09 -13.03 -15.08
N THR A 1041 -35.60 -14.23 -15.39
CA THR A 1041 -36.18 -15.15 -14.39
C THR A 1041 -35.55 -16.53 -14.33
N GLY A 1042 -34.87 -16.98 -15.40
CA GLY A 1042 -34.32 -18.34 -15.50
C GLY A 1042 -35.37 -19.46 -15.60
N GLN A 1043 -36.65 -19.14 -15.84
CA GLN A 1043 -37.77 -20.10 -15.79
C GLN A 1043 -38.18 -20.63 -17.17
N LEU A 1044 -37.83 -19.94 -18.25
CA LEU A 1044 -38.30 -20.20 -19.60
C LEU A 1044 -37.13 -20.49 -20.55
N HIS A 1045 -37.18 -21.63 -21.23
CA HIS A 1045 -36.15 -22.02 -22.18
C HIS A 1045 -36.31 -21.28 -23.53
N VAL A 1046 -35.26 -20.57 -23.93
CA VAL A 1046 -35.16 -19.75 -25.15
C VAL A 1046 -34.67 -20.62 -26.32
N LEU A 1047 -35.62 -21.29 -26.97
CA LEU A 1047 -35.37 -22.08 -28.17
C LEU A 1047 -34.98 -21.21 -29.40
N PRO A 1048 -34.33 -21.79 -30.44
CA PRO A 1048 -33.87 -21.07 -31.65
C PRO A 1048 -34.89 -20.13 -32.29
N ASN A 1049 -36.17 -20.53 -32.32
CA ASN A 1049 -37.29 -19.76 -32.89
C ASN A 1049 -38.22 -19.20 -31.80
N SER A 1050 -37.70 -18.93 -30.60
CA SER A 1050 -38.49 -18.39 -29.49
C SER A 1050 -39.02 -16.99 -29.82
N SER A 1051 -40.29 -16.76 -29.48
CA SER A 1051 -40.91 -15.42 -29.49
C SER A 1051 -41.06 -14.85 -28.09
N TYR A 1052 -40.28 -15.38 -27.12
CA TYR A 1052 -40.16 -14.82 -25.78
C TYR A 1052 -39.78 -13.34 -25.84
N ALA A 1053 -40.45 -12.53 -25.03
CA ALA A 1053 -40.19 -11.10 -24.86
C ALA A 1053 -40.39 -10.75 -23.39
N THR A 1054 -39.50 -9.95 -22.82
CA THR A 1054 -39.71 -9.30 -21.52
C THR A 1054 -40.80 -8.24 -21.63
N ASN A 1055 -41.54 -8.01 -20.53
CA ASN A 1055 -42.87 -7.39 -20.59
C ASN A 1055 -43.14 -6.30 -19.54
N GLY A 1056 -42.09 -5.75 -18.91
CA GLY A 1056 -42.22 -4.64 -17.96
C GLY A 1056 -42.16 -3.26 -18.62
N THR A 1057 -41.39 -2.32 -18.07
CA THR A 1057 -41.39 -0.90 -18.45
C THR A 1057 -40.62 -0.64 -19.76
N ALA A 1058 -40.99 0.41 -20.51
CA ALA A 1058 -40.29 0.75 -21.76
C ALA A 1058 -38.84 1.24 -21.55
N GLU A 1059 -38.57 1.78 -20.35
CA GLU A 1059 -37.31 2.36 -19.88
C GLU A 1059 -36.97 1.73 -18.52
N THR A 1060 -35.67 1.62 -18.21
CA THR A 1060 -35.18 1.27 -16.87
C THR A 1060 -35.17 2.53 -16.00
N THR A 1061 -35.80 2.48 -14.82
CA THR A 1061 -36.01 3.68 -13.98
C THR A 1061 -35.40 3.57 -12.58
N HIS A 1062 -34.57 2.54 -12.34
CA HIS A 1062 -33.87 2.40 -11.06
C HIS A 1062 -32.82 3.52 -10.89
N THR A 1063 -32.72 4.08 -9.68
CA THR A 1063 -31.73 5.09 -9.30
C THR A 1063 -31.12 4.77 -7.96
N THR A 1064 -29.80 4.70 -7.89
CA THR A 1064 -29.03 4.49 -6.66
C THR A 1064 -28.62 5.84 -6.07
N SER A 1065 -28.42 5.92 -4.76
CA SER A 1065 -27.81 7.09 -4.13
C SER A 1065 -26.31 6.87 -3.99
N ALA A 1066 -25.48 7.67 -4.67
CA ALA A 1066 -24.04 7.64 -4.46
C ALA A 1066 -23.70 7.95 -2.99
N PRO A 1067 -22.67 7.30 -2.41
CA PRO A 1067 -22.18 7.65 -1.08
C PRO A 1067 -21.66 9.10 -1.10
N PRO A 1068 -21.79 9.83 0.01
CA PRO A 1068 -21.22 11.16 0.11
C PRO A 1068 -19.72 11.09 -0.08
N LEU A 1069 -19.15 12.06 -0.81
CA LEU A 1069 -17.70 12.20 -0.90
C LEU A 1069 -17.10 12.23 0.52
N PRO A 1070 -15.94 11.60 0.75
CA PRO A 1070 -15.17 11.81 1.96
C PRO A 1070 -15.06 13.32 2.20
N ALA A 1071 -15.35 13.76 3.43
CA ALA A 1071 -15.23 15.17 3.77
C ALA A 1071 -13.80 15.62 3.43
N GLN A 1072 -13.66 16.72 2.67
CA GLN A 1072 -12.36 17.31 2.40
C GLN A 1072 -11.79 17.86 3.72
N THR A 1073 -10.91 17.09 4.35
CA THR A 1073 -10.21 17.39 5.62
C THR A 1073 -8.74 17.68 5.38
#